data_AF-A0A936A1M5-F1
#
_entry.id   AF-A0A936A1M5-F1
#
_cell.length_a   1.000
_cell.length_b   1.000
_cell.length_c   1.000
_cell.angle_alpha   90.00
_cell.angle_beta   90.00
_cell.angle_gamma   90.00
#
_symmetry.space_group_name_H-M   'P 1'
#
loop_
_entity.id
_entity.type
_entity.pdbx_description
1 polymer ?
#
loop_
_entity_poly.entity_id
_entity_poly.type
_entity_poly.pdbx_seq_one_letter_code
_entity_poly.pdbx_strand_id
1 'polypeptide(L)'
;MLDVFFAVLTVVLFAVCFGRLAAIVPLVYVALAWHEPDAPRVSLMCALALLAVVRAIPQEGRFVRIMRWIGRGLALIVLIVGVPFMIAQVRFALYPQLLGDMYGNTGRGFAMGTMAGAPMEEQYAQVAEPMPAPAPESMPVDAASAENAMQDMDSSALRSNMMEPKQSQAPSKKMRRYESNAVVYQNGYAEPSWNFSGYQLNIQGPVEASQNMRLLITPPWLTAILRFFVIASLAWCLVALMVRLFKSALPSRRWGLGVVLLAAGFGANASEPPVPPDDVFAELGVRLREAPDCAPHCARVAEAEVRIEGERVTVAQNIHAAVATAVPLPGNYALLSLESLSLDGVAVEQAVSRPDGLAWILVGRGVHRLQMTARMANVASVDLVFPLNPGWIDASANGWDVSGINEGRLPTGTLNLTRVIDGDQGLADAGVAQRFAPFVRVTRHLRFDLDWSVQTTVQRLAPETGAFSIELPLIAGERVLSADFQVTDGRITLPFSEGASAVWFESRLDTVPSLELDAPELTQRAEVWQVSASPTWNVLVGGLPGVHPTDSSQLFEFHPLPKERLNVQVTRPEAVPGGTIAFDQVTLQSRFAKRSVEHDLSLQWRATQGGQHGIVLPEQAEVLSVTVNGQLLNLRPEKRVLRLPITPGTGSIRWSGAMSEKVPRCVWLPRKWT
;
A
#
# COMPACT_ATOMS: atom_id res chain seq x y z
N MET A 1 -38.88 20.97 -0.31
CA MET A 1 -40.22 21.60 -0.21
C MET A 1 -40.23 22.91 0.56
N LEU A 2 -39.44 23.06 1.64
CA LEU A 2 -39.36 24.29 2.43
C LEU A 2 -38.94 25.54 1.63
N ASP A 3 -38.02 25.38 0.67
CA ASP A 3 -37.53 26.46 -0.19
C ASP A 3 -38.62 27.09 -1.06
N VAL A 4 -39.43 26.25 -1.71
CA VAL A 4 -40.55 26.70 -2.55
C VAL A 4 -41.59 27.44 -1.69
N PHE A 5 -41.82 26.98 -0.47
CA PHE A 5 -42.73 27.64 0.46
C PHE A 5 -42.25 29.06 0.83
N PHE A 6 -40.98 29.23 1.21
CA PHE A 6 -40.46 30.56 1.56
C PHE A 6 -40.33 31.50 0.35
N ALA A 7 -40.01 30.96 -0.83
CA ALA A 7 -40.02 31.68 -2.10
C ALA A 7 -41.41 32.26 -2.38
N VAL A 8 -42.45 31.43 -2.35
CA VAL A 8 -43.85 31.84 -2.57
C VAL A 8 -44.31 32.81 -1.48
N LEU A 9 -43.99 32.54 -0.21
CA LEU A 9 -44.35 33.41 0.91
C LEU A 9 -43.77 34.82 0.75
N THR A 10 -42.52 34.94 0.30
CA THR A 10 -41.88 36.25 0.05
C THR A 10 -42.64 37.06 -1.00
N VAL A 11 -43.06 36.41 -2.10
CA VAL A 11 -43.86 37.04 -3.17
C VAL A 11 -45.24 37.46 -2.66
N VAL A 12 -45.92 36.59 -1.91
CA VAL A 12 -47.25 36.86 -1.34
C VAL A 12 -47.20 38.01 -0.32
N LEU A 13 -46.23 38.00 0.59
CA LEU A 13 -46.04 39.08 1.56
C LEU A 13 -45.80 40.43 0.88
N PHE A 14 -45.04 40.44 -0.21
CA PHE A 14 -44.84 41.63 -1.01
C PHE A 14 -46.14 42.08 -1.70
N ALA A 15 -46.93 41.15 -2.24
CA ALA A 15 -48.22 41.44 -2.86
C ALA A 15 -49.22 42.06 -1.86
N VAL A 16 -49.28 41.54 -0.63
CA VAL A 16 -50.13 42.07 0.45
C VAL A 16 -49.70 43.48 0.84
N CYS A 17 -48.39 43.75 0.86
CA CYS A 17 -47.88 45.07 1.20
C CYS A 17 -48.10 46.06 0.05
N PHE A 18 -47.62 45.76 -1.16
CA PHE A 18 -47.45 46.73 -2.26
C PHE A 18 -48.44 46.55 -3.43
N GLY A 19 -49.32 45.55 -3.39
CA GLY A 19 -50.31 45.26 -4.42
C GLY A 19 -49.89 44.14 -5.37
N ARG A 20 -50.86 43.56 -6.08
CA ARG A 20 -50.67 42.37 -6.94
C ARG A 20 -49.69 42.59 -8.10
N LEU A 21 -49.75 43.75 -8.76
CA LEU A 21 -48.84 44.07 -9.88
C LEU A 21 -47.38 44.25 -9.41
N ALA A 22 -47.17 44.75 -8.19
CA ALA A 22 -45.84 44.94 -7.62
C ALA A 22 -45.15 43.62 -7.24
N ALA A 23 -45.91 42.51 -7.14
CA ALA A 23 -45.39 41.19 -6.78
C ALA A 23 -44.61 40.49 -7.90
N ILE A 24 -44.67 41.01 -9.14
CA ILE A 24 -43.88 40.48 -10.27
C ILE A 24 -42.37 40.68 -10.02
N VAL A 25 -42.00 41.80 -9.42
CA VAL A 25 -40.59 42.14 -9.15
C VAL A 25 -39.91 41.18 -8.16
N PRO A 26 -40.47 40.91 -6.96
CA PRO A 26 -39.89 39.92 -6.06
C PRO A 26 -39.99 38.48 -6.60
N LEU A 27 -40.95 38.18 -7.50
CA LEU A 27 -41.00 36.89 -8.17
C LEU A 27 -39.76 36.67 -9.06
N VAL A 28 -39.37 37.69 -9.83
CA VAL A 28 -38.14 37.65 -10.65
C VAL A 28 -36.89 37.52 -9.76
N TYR A 29 -36.83 38.28 -8.68
CA TYR A 29 -35.72 38.20 -7.71
C TYR A 29 -35.59 36.79 -7.13
N VAL A 30 -36.69 36.24 -6.62
CA VAL A 30 -36.72 34.90 -6.01
C VAL A 30 -36.37 33.83 -7.06
N ALA A 31 -36.94 33.88 -8.27
CA ALA A 31 -36.64 32.89 -9.31
C ALA A 31 -35.15 32.83 -9.69
N LEU A 32 -34.47 33.98 -9.72
CA LEU A 32 -33.09 34.08 -10.18
C LEU A 32 -32.04 34.03 -9.05
N ALA A 33 -32.38 34.50 -7.85
CA ALA A 33 -31.43 34.64 -6.74
C ALA A 33 -31.67 33.66 -5.57
N TRP A 34 -32.72 32.81 -5.62
CA TRP A 34 -33.01 31.91 -4.51
C TRP A 34 -31.90 30.90 -4.22
N HIS A 35 -31.08 30.53 -5.20
CA HIS A 35 -29.99 29.57 -4.98
C HIS A 35 -28.61 30.25 -4.89
N GLU A 36 -28.56 31.58 -4.96
CA GLU A 36 -27.31 32.33 -4.88
C GLU A 36 -26.83 32.48 -3.43
N PRO A 37 -25.56 32.16 -3.13
CA PRO A 37 -25.01 32.39 -1.80
C PRO A 37 -25.11 33.87 -1.43
N ASP A 38 -25.33 34.14 -0.14
CA ASP A 38 -25.45 35.49 0.44
C ASP A 38 -26.61 36.36 -0.09
N ALA A 39 -27.51 35.80 -0.91
CA ALA A 39 -28.73 36.50 -1.29
C ALA A 39 -29.55 36.83 -0.02
N PRO A 40 -30.05 38.07 0.16
CA PRO A 40 -30.89 38.44 1.29
C PRO A 40 -32.28 37.80 1.16
N ARG A 41 -32.40 36.51 1.48
CA ARG A 41 -33.64 35.73 1.43
C ARG A 41 -34.45 35.90 2.71
N VAL A 42 -33.86 35.47 3.83
CA VAL A 42 -34.49 35.48 5.15
C VAL A 42 -34.69 36.91 5.67
N SER A 43 -33.68 37.76 5.51
CA SER A 43 -33.75 39.16 5.94
C SER A 43 -34.87 39.92 5.22
N LEU A 44 -35.00 39.74 3.90
CA LEU A 44 -36.07 40.34 3.10
C LEU A 44 -37.44 39.78 3.49
N MET A 45 -37.58 38.46 3.63
CA MET A 45 -38.83 37.82 4.03
C MET A 45 -39.31 38.32 5.40
N CYS A 46 -38.43 38.34 6.41
CA CYS A 46 -38.77 38.82 7.74
C CYS A 46 -39.14 40.32 7.73
N ALA A 47 -38.45 41.14 6.92
CA ALA A 47 -38.78 42.56 6.78
C ALA A 47 -40.17 42.77 6.19
N LEU A 48 -40.55 41.96 5.19
CA LEU A 48 -41.88 42.01 4.57
C LEU A 48 -42.98 41.45 5.49
N ALA A 49 -42.71 40.37 6.22
CA ALA A 49 -43.64 39.81 7.20
C ALA A 49 -43.97 40.85 8.28
N LEU A 50 -42.95 41.51 8.81
CA LEU A 50 -43.10 42.54 9.83
C LEU A 50 -43.85 43.77 9.30
N LEU A 51 -43.57 44.18 8.05
CA LEU A 51 -44.29 45.26 7.39
C LEU A 51 -45.78 44.92 7.19
N ALA A 52 -46.10 43.68 6.85
CA ALA A 52 -47.48 43.21 6.71
C ALA A 52 -48.22 43.25 8.06
N VAL A 53 -47.57 42.83 9.15
CA VAL A 53 -48.12 42.91 10.52
C VAL A 53 -48.36 44.37 10.93
N VAL A 54 -47.39 45.26 10.69
CA VAL A 54 -47.54 46.70 11.01
C VAL A 54 -48.68 47.36 10.22
N ARG A 55 -49.02 46.84 9.04
CA ARG A 55 -50.14 47.33 8.22
C ARG A 55 -51.51 46.84 8.73
N ALA A 56 -51.57 45.68 9.37
CA ALA A 56 -52.82 45.06 9.84
C ALA A 56 -53.29 45.58 11.21
N ILE A 57 -52.40 46.18 12.00
CA ILE A 57 -52.70 46.68 13.36
C ILE A 57 -53.17 48.16 13.28
N PRO A 58 -54.21 48.58 14.04
CA PRO A 58 -54.67 49.97 14.12
C PRO A 58 -53.54 50.94 14.51
N GLN A 59 -53.54 52.15 13.94
CA GLN A 59 -52.35 53.02 13.89
C GLN A 59 -51.95 53.72 15.21
N GLU A 60 -52.65 53.45 16.31
CA GLU A 60 -52.45 54.14 17.58
C GLU A 60 -52.01 53.16 18.69
N GLY A 61 -50.83 53.41 19.28
CA GLY A 61 -50.31 52.62 20.40
C GLY A 61 -48.78 52.56 20.48
N ARG A 62 -48.25 52.31 21.69
CA ARG A 62 -46.80 52.13 21.94
C ARG A 62 -46.24 50.89 21.22
N PHE A 63 -47.05 49.85 21.08
CA PHE A 63 -46.68 48.59 20.43
C PHE A 63 -46.39 48.76 18.93
N VAL A 64 -47.23 49.49 18.19
CA VAL A 64 -47.02 49.77 16.76
C VAL A 64 -45.76 50.60 16.53
N ARG A 65 -45.43 51.51 17.46
CA ARG A 65 -44.19 52.29 17.41
C ARG A 65 -42.95 51.40 17.55
N ILE A 66 -42.95 50.48 18.52
CA ILE A 66 -41.86 49.50 18.69
C ILE A 66 -41.73 48.62 17.44
N MET A 67 -42.84 48.12 16.91
CA MET A 67 -42.84 47.26 15.73
C MET A 67 -42.32 47.97 14.47
N ARG A 68 -42.59 49.27 14.32
CA ARG A 68 -42.00 50.11 13.25
C ARG A 68 -40.49 50.28 13.41
N TRP A 69 -39.97 50.40 14.63
CA TRP A 69 -38.52 50.44 14.89
C TRP A 69 -37.83 49.13 14.54
N ILE A 70 -38.43 48.01 14.93
CA ILE A 70 -37.94 46.68 14.56
C ILE A 70 -37.99 46.53 13.03
N GLY A 71 -39.05 46.99 12.37
CA GLY A 71 -39.17 47.02 10.90
C GLY A 71 -38.06 47.82 10.21
N ARG A 72 -37.70 48.99 10.76
CA ARG A 72 -36.59 49.81 10.25
C ARG A 72 -35.23 49.14 10.48
N GLY A 73 -35.02 48.55 11.65
CA GLY A 73 -33.80 47.79 11.96
C GLY A 73 -33.63 46.60 11.01
N LEU A 74 -34.73 45.89 10.73
CA LEU A 74 -34.72 44.76 9.83
C LEU A 74 -34.51 45.18 8.37
N ALA A 75 -35.13 46.27 7.91
CA ALA A 75 -34.84 46.85 6.59
C ALA A 75 -33.39 47.34 6.44
N LEU A 76 -32.81 47.90 7.51
CA LEU A 76 -31.39 48.24 7.54
C LEU A 76 -30.51 46.99 7.42
N ILE A 77 -30.89 45.88 8.06
CA ILE A 77 -30.20 44.59 7.90
C ILE A 77 -30.31 44.08 6.46
N VAL A 78 -31.49 44.19 5.81
CA VAL A 78 -31.63 43.84 4.38
C VAL A 78 -30.72 44.70 3.52
N LEU A 79 -30.57 46.00 3.83
CA LEU A 79 -29.67 46.90 3.11
C LEU A 79 -28.19 46.51 3.31
N ILE A 80 -27.78 46.25 4.57
CA ILE A 80 -26.40 45.87 4.91
C ILE A 80 -26.00 44.56 4.24
N VAL A 81 -26.91 43.58 4.13
CA VAL A 81 -26.65 42.31 3.43
C VAL A 81 -26.80 42.46 1.91
N GLY A 82 -27.78 43.26 1.46
CA GLY A 82 -28.12 43.39 0.04
C GLY A 82 -27.10 44.19 -0.78
N VAL A 83 -26.43 45.19 -0.19
CA VAL A 83 -25.43 46.00 -0.91
C VAL A 83 -24.18 45.19 -1.29
N PRO A 84 -23.52 44.45 -0.37
CA PRO A 84 -22.43 43.54 -0.71
C PRO A 84 -22.83 42.50 -1.75
N PHE A 85 -24.03 41.93 -1.62
CA PHE A 85 -24.58 40.98 -2.59
C PHE A 85 -24.70 41.62 -3.99
N MET A 86 -25.29 42.82 -4.12
CA MET A 86 -25.39 43.52 -5.41
C MET A 86 -24.01 43.81 -6.03
N ILE A 87 -23.00 44.18 -5.22
CA ILE A 87 -21.63 44.40 -5.69
C ILE A 87 -21.03 43.09 -6.24
N ALA A 88 -21.24 41.97 -5.55
CA ALA A 88 -20.79 40.66 -6.02
C ALA A 88 -21.47 40.28 -7.35
N GLN A 89 -22.78 40.52 -7.49
CA GLN A 89 -23.52 40.24 -8.72
C GLN A 89 -23.06 41.13 -9.91
N VAL A 90 -22.69 42.40 -9.66
CA VAL A 90 -22.11 43.28 -10.70
C VAL A 90 -20.74 42.79 -11.15
N ARG A 91 -19.88 42.37 -10.21
CA ARG A 91 -18.57 41.78 -10.52
C ARG A 91 -18.72 40.49 -11.32
N PHE A 92 -19.69 39.65 -10.96
CA PHE A 92 -20.02 38.43 -11.69
C PHE A 92 -20.46 38.72 -13.13
N ALA A 93 -21.24 39.79 -13.35
CA ALA A 93 -21.73 40.16 -14.68
C ALA A 93 -20.65 40.77 -15.61
N LEU A 94 -19.73 41.56 -15.06
CA LEU A 94 -18.77 42.34 -15.86
C LEU A 94 -17.36 41.74 -15.90
N TYR A 95 -16.93 41.06 -14.84
CA TYR A 95 -15.58 40.56 -14.68
C TYR A 95 -15.56 39.12 -14.12
N PRO A 96 -16.12 38.14 -14.85
CA PRO A 96 -16.16 36.76 -14.40
C PRO A 96 -14.77 36.17 -14.11
N GLN A 97 -13.72 36.66 -14.78
CA GLN A 97 -12.34 36.27 -14.53
C GLN A 97 -11.80 36.63 -13.14
N LEU A 98 -12.47 37.53 -12.39
CA LEU A 98 -12.08 37.91 -11.02
C LEU A 98 -12.80 37.07 -9.95
N LEU A 99 -13.59 36.06 -10.34
CA LEU A 99 -14.42 35.26 -9.43
C LEU A 99 -13.64 34.20 -8.63
N GLY A 100 -12.45 33.80 -9.08
CA GLY A 100 -11.65 32.72 -8.47
C GLY A 100 -11.40 32.90 -6.97
N ASP A 101 -11.20 34.14 -6.52
CA ASP A 101 -10.98 34.45 -5.10
C ASP A 101 -12.27 34.62 -4.28
N MET A 102 -13.42 34.94 -4.91
CA MET A 102 -14.67 35.23 -4.18
C MET A 102 -15.53 33.99 -3.89
N TYR A 103 -15.50 32.96 -4.75
CA TYR A 103 -16.36 31.78 -4.61
C TYR A 103 -15.60 30.51 -4.21
N GLY A 104 -14.25 30.52 -4.22
CA GLY A 104 -13.42 29.36 -3.93
C GLY A 104 -13.08 29.11 -2.46
N ASN A 105 -13.40 30.03 -1.54
CA ASN A 105 -12.84 29.97 -0.17
C ASN A 105 -13.86 30.06 1.00
N THR A 106 -15.17 30.08 0.73
CA THR A 106 -16.21 30.13 1.78
C THR A 106 -16.47 28.79 2.47
N GLY A 107 -15.68 27.75 2.18
CA GLY A 107 -15.65 26.48 2.93
C GLY A 107 -14.57 26.39 4.01
N ARG A 108 -13.66 27.37 4.13
CA ARG A 108 -12.53 27.35 5.08
C ARG A 108 -12.59 28.43 6.15
N GLY A 109 -13.78 28.91 6.47
CA GLY A 109 -14.05 29.99 7.41
C GLY A 109 -14.54 29.55 8.79
N PHE A 110 -14.05 28.45 9.37
CA PHE A 110 -14.12 28.13 10.81
C PHE A 110 -13.10 27.01 11.14
N ALA A 111 -11.83 27.25 10.82
CA ALA A 111 -10.70 26.47 11.32
C ALA A 111 -9.48 27.37 11.43
N MET A 112 -9.54 28.32 12.36
CA MET A 112 -8.35 29.06 12.79
C MET A 112 -7.88 28.42 14.09
N GLY A 113 -6.77 27.67 14.01
CA GLY A 113 -6.04 27.22 15.19
C GLY A 113 -5.44 25.81 15.13
N THR A 114 -4.76 25.41 14.04
CA THR A 114 -3.64 24.45 14.14
C THR A 114 -2.67 24.63 12.97
N MET A 115 -1.45 25.05 13.32
CA MET A 115 -0.15 24.80 12.68
C MET A 115 -0.04 24.81 11.14
N ALA A 116 0.61 25.86 10.65
CA ALA A 116 1.28 25.86 9.36
C ALA A 116 2.52 24.95 9.40
N GLY A 117 2.71 24.14 8.36
CA GLY A 117 4.02 23.60 7.96
C GLY A 117 4.16 22.08 7.92
N ALA A 118 3.67 21.43 6.87
CA ALA A 118 4.25 20.20 6.31
C ALA A 118 3.72 19.98 4.86
N PRO A 119 4.58 19.59 3.89
CA PRO A 119 4.14 19.23 2.54
C PRO A 119 3.40 17.88 2.58
N MET A 120 2.25 17.82 1.90
CA MET A 120 1.41 16.63 1.80
C MET A 120 1.93 15.74 0.67
N GLU A 121 2.58 14.65 1.06
CA GLU A 121 2.92 13.51 0.21
C GLU A 121 1.68 12.62 0.10
N GLU A 122 1.25 12.29 -1.13
CA GLU A 122 0.10 11.41 -1.38
C GLU A 122 0.40 9.98 -0.91
N GLN A 123 -0.15 9.60 0.26
CA GLN A 123 -0.17 8.21 0.71
C GLN A 123 -1.52 7.55 0.40
N TYR A 124 -1.47 6.61 -0.54
CA TYR A 124 -2.49 5.58 -0.71
C TYR A 124 -2.61 4.75 0.57
N ALA A 125 -3.86 4.42 0.91
CA ALA A 125 -4.24 3.71 2.12
C ALA A 125 -3.48 2.38 2.33
N GLN A 126 -2.62 2.35 3.35
CA GLN A 126 -2.22 1.12 4.03
C GLN A 126 -3.00 1.02 5.34
N VAL A 127 -3.64 -0.13 5.52
CA VAL A 127 -4.18 -0.58 6.80
C VAL A 127 -3.02 -0.67 7.79
N ALA A 128 -3.03 0.18 8.81
CA ALA A 128 -2.02 0.20 9.85
C ALA A 128 -2.37 -0.83 10.95
N GLU A 129 -1.50 -1.83 11.10
CA GLU A 129 -1.35 -2.58 12.36
C GLU A 129 -0.80 -1.65 13.47
N PRO A 130 -1.02 -1.96 14.75
CA PRO A 130 -0.63 -1.08 15.85
C PRO A 130 0.89 -1.06 16.04
N MET A 131 1.49 0.14 16.08
CA MET A 131 2.91 0.32 16.40
C MET A 131 3.21 -0.02 17.87
N PRO A 132 4.40 -0.58 18.18
CA PRO A 132 4.89 -0.71 19.55
C PRO A 132 5.43 0.62 20.10
N ALA A 133 5.45 0.74 21.43
CA ALA A 133 5.93 1.89 22.18
C ALA A 133 7.44 2.17 21.98
N PRO A 134 7.90 3.43 22.12
CA PRO A 134 9.30 3.79 21.93
C PRO A 134 10.20 3.33 23.08
N ALA A 135 11.38 2.83 22.74
CA ALA A 135 12.46 2.50 23.68
C ALA A 135 13.23 3.77 24.12
N PRO A 136 13.85 3.77 25.32
CA PRO A 136 14.57 4.92 25.86
C PRO A 136 15.94 5.15 25.19
N GLU A 137 16.36 6.41 25.17
CA GLU A 137 17.64 6.90 24.64
C GLU A 137 18.85 6.25 25.33
N SER A 138 19.84 5.84 24.53
CA SER A 138 21.15 5.38 25.01
C SER A 138 22.23 6.45 24.76
N MET A 139 23.14 6.53 25.73
CA MET A 139 24.30 7.43 25.79
C MET A 139 25.35 7.16 24.70
N PRO A 140 26.24 8.11 24.39
CA PRO A 140 27.20 7.99 23.29
C PRO A 140 28.37 7.07 23.66
N VAL A 141 28.77 6.21 22.71
CA VAL A 141 29.93 5.31 22.80
C VAL A 141 31.09 5.86 21.97
N ASP A 142 32.28 5.86 22.56
CA ASP A 142 33.51 6.42 22.01
C ASP A 142 34.02 5.73 20.72
N ALA A 143 34.63 6.53 19.85
CA ALA A 143 35.04 6.21 18.48
C ALA A 143 36.36 5.40 18.36
N ALA A 144 36.53 4.32 19.14
CA ALA A 144 37.73 3.48 19.08
C ALA A 144 37.46 1.98 18.76
N SER A 145 36.24 1.64 18.33
CA SER A 145 35.84 0.24 18.06
C SER A 145 35.42 -0.02 16.60
N ALA A 146 35.63 0.94 15.70
CA ALA A 146 35.08 0.90 14.33
C ALA A 146 35.90 0.07 13.32
N GLU A 147 37.09 -0.43 13.68
CA GLU A 147 37.93 -1.20 12.75
C GLU A 147 37.73 -2.73 12.79
N ASN A 148 37.02 -3.27 13.78
CA ASN A 148 36.72 -4.72 13.86
C ASN A 148 35.31 -5.09 13.37
N ALA A 149 34.51 -4.13 12.91
CA ALA A 149 33.12 -4.38 12.49
C ALA A 149 32.96 -4.68 10.98
N MET A 150 34.04 -4.68 10.20
CA MET A 150 33.99 -4.86 8.75
C MET A 150 34.47 -6.24 8.25
N GLN A 151 34.90 -7.13 9.15
CA GLN A 151 35.32 -8.49 8.81
C GLN A 151 34.33 -9.59 9.22
N ASP A 152 33.26 -9.27 9.96
CA ASP A 152 32.24 -10.25 10.41
C ASP A 152 30.95 -10.25 9.57
N MET A 153 30.89 -9.48 8.47
CA MET A 153 29.71 -9.46 7.57
C MET A 153 29.71 -10.55 6.49
N ASP A 154 30.75 -11.38 6.38
CA ASP A 154 30.87 -12.40 5.32
C ASP A 154 30.63 -13.85 5.79
N SER A 155 30.22 -14.06 7.06
CA SER A 155 30.04 -15.42 7.63
C SER A 155 28.67 -15.69 8.26
N SER A 156 27.68 -14.81 8.08
CA SER A 156 26.33 -14.99 8.66
C SER A 156 25.28 -15.57 7.70
N ALA A 157 25.67 -16.00 6.50
CA ALA A 157 24.77 -16.59 5.50
C ALA A 157 24.58 -18.11 5.59
N LEU A 158 25.04 -18.78 6.66
CA LEU A 158 24.87 -20.22 6.84
C LEU A 158 24.42 -20.52 8.28
N ARG A 159 23.11 -20.46 8.53
CA ARG A 159 22.45 -21.22 9.60
C ARG A 159 20.94 -21.30 9.38
N SER A 160 20.53 -22.56 9.24
CA SER A 160 19.24 -23.15 8.89
C SER A 160 18.05 -22.76 9.79
N ASN A 161 16.90 -22.62 9.14
CA ASN A 161 15.56 -22.63 9.74
C ASN A 161 15.05 -24.07 9.92
N MET A 162 14.52 -24.38 11.12
CA MET A 162 13.40 -25.30 11.44
C MET A 162 13.18 -25.27 12.97
N MET A 163 11.98 -25.31 13.58
CA MET A 163 10.61 -25.30 13.09
C MET A 163 9.66 -24.96 14.28
N GLU A 164 8.71 -24.07 14.06
CA GLU A 164 7.40 -23.99 14.75
C GLU A 164 6.37 -23.82 13.61
N PRO A 165 5.18 -24.48 13.62
CA PRO A 165 4.33 -24.53 12.44
C PRO A 165 3.51 -23.23 12.31
N LYS A 166 4.18 -22.14 11.90
CA LYS A 166 3.52 -21.06 11.19
C LYS A 166 3.60 -21.39 9.71
N GLN A 167 2.45 -21.39 9.04
CA GLN A 167 2.33 -21.47 7.59
C GLN A 167 3.43 -20.62 6.94
N SER A 168 4.44 -21.31 6.41
CA SER A 168 5.57 -20.69 5.71
C SER A 168 5.07 -20.22 4.36
N GLN A 169 4.36 -19.08 4.36
CA GLN A 169 4.20 -18.28 3.16
C GLN A 169 5.58 -17.74 2.81
N ALA A 170 6.16 -18.23 1.72
CA ALA A 170 7.38 -17.68 1.17
C ALA A 170 7.21 -16.15 1.01
N PRO A 171 8.20 -15.34 1.40
CA PRO A 171 8.11 -13.90 1.25
C PRO A 171 7.88 -13.57 -0.22
N SER A 172 6.74 -12.95 -0.54
CA SER A 172 6.44 -12.51 -1.90
C SER A 172 7.44 -11.42 -2.29
N LYS A 173 8.53 -11.82 -2.94
CA LYS A 173 9.50 -10.89 -3.52
C LYS A 173 8.72 -9.97 -4.46
N LYS A 174 8.52 -8.70 -4.10
CA LYS A 174 7.76 -7.78 -4.94
C LYS A 174 8.51 -7.64 -6.27
N MET A 175 7.82 -7.89 -7.38
CA MET A 175 8.41 -7.72 -8.71
C MET A 175 8.97 -6.31 -8.84
N ARG A 176 10.20 -6.22 -9.35
CA ARG A 176 10.87 -4.95 -9.57
C ARG A 176 10.19 -4.32 -10.77
N ARG A 177 9.34 -3.33 -10.48
CA ARG A 177 8.47 -2.72 -11.49
C ARG A 177 9.25 -2.14 -12.69
N TYR A 178 10.53 -1.76 -12.50
CA TYR A 178 11.35 -1.15 -13.56
C TYR A 178 12.85 -1.51 -13.45
N GLU A 179 13.49 -1.74 -14.60
CA GLU A 179 14.95 -1.82 -14.78
C GLU A 179 15.52 -0.41 -14.57
N SER A 180 16.52 -0.24 -13.71
CA SER A 180 17.09 1.10 -13.41
C SER A 180 17.73 1.79 -14.63
N ASN A 181 17.98 1.04 -15.70
CA ASN A 181 18.66 1.51 -16.91
C ASN A 181 17.87 1.32 -18.22
N ALA A 182 16.58 0.93 -18.19
CA ALA A 182 15.83 0.70 -19.43
C ALA A 182 14.51 1.45 -19.50
N VAL A 183 14.33 2.04 -20.69
CA VAL A 183 13.13 2.66 -21.25
C VAL A 183 12.90 4.12 -20.83
N VAL A 184 13.10 4.98 -21.82
CA VAL A 184 12.70 6.39 -21.82
C VAL A 184 11.18 6.45 -21.74
N TYR A 185 10.64 6.75 -20.55
CA TYR A 185 9.20 6.91 -20.38
C TYR A 185 8.74 8.20 -21.05
N GLN A 186 7.68 8.13 -21.85
CA GLN A 186 7.04 9.32 -22.38
C GLN A 186 6.37 10.07 -21.21
N ASN A 187 6.61 11.38 -21.09
CA ASN A 187 6.04 12.19 -20.01
C ASN A 187 4.56 12.56 -20.18
N GLY A 188 3.90 11.94 -21.17
CA GLY A 188 2.60 12.39 -21.65
C GLY A 188 2.66 13.82 -22.21
N TYR A 189 1.50 14.41 -22.44
CA TYR A 189 1.38 15.84 -22.75
C TYR A 189 1.32 16.64 -21.45
N ALA A 190 1.75 17.90 -21.49
CA ALA A 190 1.55 18.82 -20.37
C ALA A 190 0.05 19.13 -20.24
N GLU A 191 -0.52 18.91 -19.06
CA GLU A 191 -1.88 19.34 -18.75
C GLU A 191 -1.83 20.73 -18.10
N PRO A 192 -2.50 21.74 -18.66
CA PRO A 192 -2.51 23.08 -18.07
C PRO A 192 -3.19 23.05 -16.70
N SER A 193 -2.57 23.65 -15.69
CA SER A 193 -3.04 23.68 -14.28
C SER A 193 -4.11 24.76 -13.98
N TRP A 194 -4.73 25.33 -15.01
CA TRP A 194 -5.81 26.32 -14.87
C TRP A 194 -7.07 25.71 -14.24
N ASN A 195 -7.25 25.94 -12.94
CA ASN A 195 -8.49 25.61 -12.24
C ASN A 195 -9.39 26.85 -12.20
N PHE A 196 -10.56 26.79 -12.86
CA PHE A 196 -11.63 27.78 -12.72
C PHE A 196 -12.56 27.39 -11.54
N SER A 197 -13.76 27.97 -11.46
CA SER A 197 -14.74 27.61 -10.42
C SER A 197 -15.18 26.14 -10.50
N GLY A 198 -15.02 25.40 -9.41
CA GLY A 198 -15.56 24.04 -9.26
C GLY A 198 -16.97 24.03 -8.68
N TYR A 199 -17.83 23.13 -9.18
CA TYR A 199 -19.18 22.90 -8.64
C TYR A 199 -19.30 21.45 -8.17
N GLN A 200 -19.72 21.25 -6.92
CA GLN A 200 -19.94 19.92 -6.36
C GLN A 200 -21.43 19.56 -6.43
N LEU A 201 -21.74 18.44 -7.07
CA LEU A 201 -23.09 17.87 -7.14
C LEU A 201 -23.19 16.74 -6.12
N ASN A 202 -23.98 16.93 -5.07
CA ASN A 202 -24.24 15.88 -4.08
C ASN A 202 -25.64 15.29 -4.35
N ILE A 203 -25.67 14.02 -4.72
CA ILE A 203 -26.91 13.28 -4.96
C ILE A 203 -27.21 12.45 -3.71
N GLN A 204 -28.37 12.66 -3.10
CA GLN A 204 -28.82 11.90 -1.93
C GLN A 204 -29.86 10.87 -2.37
N GLY A 205 -29.54 9.59 -2.18
CA GLY A 205 -30.43 8.46 -2.47
C GLY A 205 -29.93 7.53 -3.60
N PRO A 206 -30.55 6.36 -3.77
CA PRO A 206 -30.20 5.43 -4.85
C PRO A 206 -30.61 6.02 -6.21
N VAL A 207 -29.69 5.99 -7.17
CA VAL A 207 -29.90 6.47 -8.56
C VAL A 207 -30.22 5.27 -9.44
N GLU A 208 -31.41 5.25 -10.06
CA GLU A 208 -31.79 4.23 -11.04
C GLU A 208 -31.09 4.49 -12.38
N ALA A 209 -30.74 3.42 -13.11
CA ALA A 209 -30.05 3.53 -14.41
C ALA A 209 -30.84 4.30 -15.50
N SER A 210 -32.14 4.50 -15.30
CA SER A 210 -33.03 5.27 -16.19
C SER A 210 -32.98 6.79 -15.97
N GLN A 211 -32.36 7.25 -14.88
CA GLN A 211 -32.36 8.67 -14.51
C GLN A 211 -31.27 9.43 -15.28
N ASN A 212 -31.71 10.32 -16.17
CA ASN A 212 -30.83 11.19 -16.93
C ASN A 212 -30.78 12.59 -16.31
N MET A 213 -29.57 13.11 -16.08
CA MET A 213 -29.34 14.51 -15.68
C MET A 213 -28.80 15.30 -16.86
N ARG A 214 -29.36 16.50 -17.11
CA ARG A 214 -28.85 17.43 -18.12
C ARG A 214 -28.39 18.72 -17.47
N LEU A 215 -27.12 19.06 -17.66
CA LEU A 215 -26.56 20.33 -17.23
C LEU A 215 -26.77 21.36 -18.35
N LEU A 216 -27.38 22.50 -18.02
CA LEU A 216 -27.54 23.63 -18.93
C LEU A 216 -26.58 24.74 -18.53
N ILE A 217 -25.57 24.99 -19.36
CA ILE A 217 -24.61 26.09 -19.17
C ILE A 217 -25.07 27.27 -20.00
N THR A 218 -25.22 28.42 -19.36
CA THR A 218 -25.65 29.66 -20.03
C THR A 218 -24.44 30.44 -20.55
N PRO A 219 -24.53 31.07 -21.74
CA PRO A 219 -23.44 31.85 -22.30
C PRO A 219 -23.20 33.14 -21.47
N PRO A 220 -21.98 33.72 -21.50
CA PRO A 220 -21.59 34.86 -20.65
C PRO A 220 -22.49 36.11 -20.78
N TRP A 221 -23.05 36.36 -21.96
CA TRP A 221 -23.95 37.50 -22.17
C TRP A 221 -25.31 37.29 -21.48
N LEU A 222 -25.82 36.04 -21.46
CA LEU A 222 -27.11 35.71 -20.86
C LEU A 222 -26.99 35.75 -19.34
N THR A 223 -25.90 35.22 -18.78
CA THR A 223 -25.64 35.33 -17.34
C THR A 223 -25.54 36.78 -16.91
N ALA A 224 -24.81 37.63 -17.65
CA ALA A 224 -24.72 39.05 -17.34
C ALA A 224 -26.11 39.73 -17.29
N ILE A 225 -26.97 39.48 -18.29
CA ILE A 225 -28.34 40.03 -18.33
C ILE A 225 -29.16 39.57 -17.11
N LEU A 226 -29.15 38.27 -16.81
CA LEU A 226 -29.90 37.71 -15.66
C LEU A 226 -29.43 38.31 -14.33
N ARG A 227 -28.13 38.55 -14.17
CA ARG A 227 -27.54 39.18 -12.99
C ARG A 227 -27.97 40.64 -12.83
N PHE A 228 -28.06 41.40 -13.92
CA PHE A 228 -28.62 42.75 -13.88
C PHE A 228 -30.10 42.76 -13.50
N PHE A 229 -30.89 41.77 -13.94
CA PHE A 229 -32.28 41.62 -13.48
C PHE A 229 -32.39 41.30 -11.98
N VAL A 230 -31.48 40.49 -11.43
CA VAL A 230 -31.39 40.24 -9.99
C VAL A 230 -31.10 41.54 -9.22
N ILE A 231 -30.14 42.33 -9.68
CA ILE A 231 -29.77 43.60 -9.04
C ILE A 231 -30.94 44.60 -9.11
N ALA A 232 -31.55 44.76 -10.28
CA ALA A 232 -32.65 45.71 -10.49
C ALA A 232 -33.87 45.35 -9.65
N SER A 233 -34.22 44.07 -9.57
CA SER A 233 -35.36 43.59 -8.77
C SER A 233 -35.11 43.73 -7.27
N LEU A 234 -33.91 43.42 -6.77
CA LEU A 234 -33.56 43.63 -5.36
C LEU A 234 -33.52 45.11 -4.99
N ALA A 235 -32.90 45.95 -5.83
CA ALA A 235 -32.85 47.40 -5.61
C ALA A 235 -34.26 48.00 -5.55
N TRP A 236 -35.17 47.57 -6.43
CA TRP A 236 -36.57 47.98 -6.39
C TRP A 236 -37.27 47.57 -5.09
N CYS A 237 -37.11 46.32 -4.66
CA CYS A 237 -37.66 45.84 -3.39
C CYS A 237 -37.13 46.64 -2.19
N LEU A 238 -35.84 46.95 -2.16
CA LEU A 238 -35.22 47.78 -1.12
C LEU A 238 -35.75 49.21 -1.12
N VAL A 239 -35.84 49.86 -2.28
CA VAL A 239 -36.39 51.22 -2.41
C VAL A 239 -37.85 51.25 -1.96
N ALA A 240 -38.67 50.29 -2.41
CA ALA A 240 -40.07 50.19 -2.00
C ALA A 240 -40.22 49.99 -0.49
N LEU A 241 -39.38 49.16 0.12
CA LEU A 241 -39.34 48.90 1.55
C LEU A 241 -38.91 50.16 2.35
N MET A 242 -37.84 50.83 1.91
CA MET A 242 -37.27 52.02 2.56
C MET A 242 -38.22 53.23 2.48
N VAL A 243 -38.80 53.49 1.31
CA VAL A 243 -39.78 54.58 1.10
C VAL A 243 -41.01 54.40 2.00
N ARG A 244 -41.34 53.17 2.38
CA ARG A 244 -42.50 52.89 3.23
C ARG A 244 -42.20 52.95 4.72
N LEU A 245 -41.01 52.53 5.15
CA LEU A 245 -40.62 52.45 6.55
C LEU A 245 -40.02 53.75 7.11
N PHE A 246 -39.33 54.53 6.27
CA PHE A 246 -38.60 55.74 6.69
C PHE A 246 -39.34 57.05 6.45
N LYS A 247 -40.64 57.02 6.14
CA LYS A 247 -41.50 58.22 6.07
C LYS A 247 -41.64 59.00 7.40
N SER A 248 -40.96 58.61 8.49
CA SER A 248 -41.03 59.34 9.78
C SER A 248 -39.88 59.04 10.77
N ALA A 249 -38.83 59.88 10.77
CA ALA A 249 -37.82 60.16 11.84
C ALA A 249 -37.06 59.00 12.54
N LEU A 250 -35.72 59.12 12.65
CA LEU A 250 -34.79 58.30 13.48
C LEU A 250 -34.58 58.91 14.90
N PRO A 251 -34.48 58.11 15.99
CA PRO A 251 -33.49 58.43 17.03
C PRO A 251 -32.69 57.20 17.51
N SER A 252 -31.84 57.46 18.52
CA SER A 252 -30.46 57.00 18.68
C SER A 252 -30.18 55.79 19.60
N ARG A 253 -29.12 55.07 19.19
CA ARG A 253 -28.21 54.06 19.77
C ARG A 253 -27.93 54.02 21.30
N ARG A 254 -27.95 52.80 21.89
CA ARG A 254 -26.91 52.17 22.77
C ARG A 254 -27.35 50.73 23.19
N TRP A 255 -26.50 50.02 23.98
CA TRP A 255 -26.57 48.64 24.56
C TRP A 255 -25.68 47.63 23.77
N GLY A 256 -24.77 46.80 24.32
CA GLY A 256 -24.30 46.49 25.69
C GLY A 256 -23.89 44.99 25.76
N LEU A 257 -22.63 44.67 26.12
CA LEU A 257 -21.93 43.38 25.94
C LEU A 257 -21.77 42.63 27.29
N GLY A 258 -21.93 41.30 27.34
CA GLY A 258 -21.59 40.51 28.54
C GLY A 258 -21.72 38.99 28.37
N VAL A 259 -20.62 38.29 28.08
CA VAL A 259 -20.45 36.82 28.22
C VAL A 259 -18.95 36.47 28.23
N VAL A 260 -18.23 36.45 29.38
CA VAL A 260 -16.90 35.78 29.51
C VAL A 260 -16.55 35.43 30.98
N LEU A 261 -17.32 34.65 31.73
CA LEU A 261 -16.85 34.22 33.07
C LEU A 261 -17.50 32.90 33.52
N LEU A 262 -17.05 31.77 32.98
CA LEU A 262 -17.42 30.42 33.47
C LEU A 262 -16.53 29.31 32.83
N ALA A 263 -15.21 29.34 33.07
CA ALA A 263 -14.33 28.21 32.76
C ALA A 263 -12.98 28.30 33.49
N ALA A 264 -12.89 27.83 34.73
CA ALA A 264 -11.63 27.38 35.35
C ALA A 264 -11.90 26.66 36.69
N GLY A 265 -11.78 25.34 36.70
CA GLY A 265 -11.71 24.54 37.92
C GLY A 265 -11.40 23.08 37.58
N PHE A 266 -10.50 22.47 38.36
CA PHE A 266 -9.92 21.10 38.37
C PHE A 266 -8.42 21.11 38.04
N GLY A 267 -7.49 20.51 38.78
CA GLY A 267 -7.48 19.73 40.03
C GLY A 267 -6.02 19.29 40.29
N ALA A 268 -5.66 18.84 41.50
CA ALA A 268 -4.36 18.21 41.76
C ALA A 268 -4.44 17.21 42.92
N ASN A 269 -3.88 16.02 42.73
CA ASN A 269 -3.74 14.95 43.72
C ASN A 269 -2.27 14.85 44.19
N ALA A 270 -2.09 14.43 45.45
CA ALA A 270 -0.80 14.20 46.09
C ALA A 270 -0.42 12.70 46.06
N SER A 271 0.89 12.40 46.12
CA SER A 271 1.48 11.06 46.15
C SER A 271 2.27 10.84 47.44
N GLU A 272 2.20 9.61 47.97
CA GLU A 272 3.04 9.07 49.04
C GLU A 272 4.06 8.04 48.50
N PRO A 273 5.10 7.66 49.29
CA PRO A 273 6.41 7.25 48.78
C PRO A 273 6.68 5.73 49.00
N PRO A 274 7.93 5.19 48.97
CA PRO A 274 8.31 4.15 48.03
C PRO A 274 8.52 2.77 48.67
N VAL A 275 8.12 1.72 47.96
CA VAL A 275 8.53 0.32 48.18
C VAL A 275 9.49 -0.04 47.03
N PRO A 276 10.53 -0.89 47.24
CA PRO A 276 11.45 -1.25 46.17
C PRO A 276 10.72 -1.89 44.98
N PRO A 277 11.07 -1.55 43.74
CA PRO A 277 10.28 -1.93 42.57
C PRO A 277 10.43 -3.42 42.20
N ASP A 278 9.38 -3.96 41.56
CA ASP A 278 9.30 -5.35 41.08
C ASP A 278 10.29 -5.67 39.94
N ASP A 279 11.01 -4.66 39.46
CA ASP A 279 12.00 -4.74 38.38
C ASP A 279 13.21 -5.60 38.76
N VAL A 280 13.66 -5.51 40.01
CA VAL A 280 14.80 -6.31 40.51
C VAL A 280 14.47 -7.80 40.55
N PHE A 281 13.24 -8.16 40.93
CA PHE A 281 12.80 -9.57 40.92
C PHE A 281 12.60 -10.10 39.50
N ALA A 282 12.11 -9.25 38.59
CA ALA A 282 11.98 -9.59 37.18
C ALA A 282 13.36 -9.83 36.52
N GLU A 283 14.35 -8.98 36.80
CA GLU A 283 15.71 -9.11 36.26
C GLU A 283 16.41 -10.39 36.75
N LEU A 284 16.28 -10.71 38.05
CA LEU A 284 16.78 -11.99 38.59
C LEU A 284 16.06 -13.20 37.97
N GLY A 285 14.75 -13.09 37.71
CA GLY A 285 13.99 -14.14 37.04
C GLY A 285 14.41 -14.39 35.60
N VAL A 286 14.80 -13.34 34.87
CA VAL A 286 15.31 -13.43 33.49
C VAL A 286 16.68 -14.08 33.45
N ARG A 287 17.62 -13.64 34.31
CA ARG A 287 18.99 -14.18 34.35
C ARG A 287 19.04 -15.66 34.73
N LEU A 288 18.18 -16.11 35.64
CA LEU A 288 18.12 -17.52 36.07
C LEU A 288 17.54 -18.48 35.02
N ARG A 289 16.86 -17.97 33.98
CA ARG A 289 16.23 -18.77 32.92
C ARG A 289 16.92 -18.62 31.55
N GLU A 290 18.05 -17.94 31.50
CA GLU A 290 18.79 -17.71 30.28
C GLU A 290 19.28 -19.06 29.70
N ALA A 291 18.91 -19.32 28.45
CA ALA A 291 19.31 -20.53 27.75
C ALA A 291 20.82 -20.47 27.43
N PRO A 292 21.53 -21.60 27.42
CA PRO A 292 22.95 -21.62 27.05
C PRO A 292 23.15 -21.13 25.61
N ASP A 293 24.30 -20.53 25.31
CA ASP A 293 24.63 -19.95 23.99
C ASP A 293 24.44 -20.90 22.80
N CYS A 294 24.54 -22.21 23.03
CA CYS A 294 24.34 -23.24 22.00
C CYS A 294 22.87 -23.56 21.70
N ALA A 295 21.92 -23.06 22.50
CA ALA A 295 20.51 -23.39 22.36
C ALA A 295 19.96 -22.85 21.02
N PRO A 296 19.11 -23.61 20.30
CA PRO A 296 18.57 -24.93 20.66
C PRO A 296 19.46 -26.14 20.26
N HIS A 297 20.57 -25.93 19.54
CA HIS A 297 21.41 -26.98 18.96
C HIS A 297 22.61 -27.36 19.85
N CYS A 298 22.36 -27.62 21.14
CA CYS A 298 23.42 -27.93 22.10
C CYS A 298 23.98 -29.36 21.98
N ALA A 299 23.34 -30.23 21.21
CA ALA A 299 23.84 -31.58 20.92
C ALA A 299 23.68 -31.90 19.42
N ARG A 300 24.60 -32.71 18.90
CA ARG A 300 24.58 -33.18 17.51
C ARG A 300 25.01 -34.64 17.45
N VAL A 301 24.41 -35.40 16.55
CA VAL A 301 24.86 -36.76 16.23
C VAL A 301 25.91 -36.68 15.12
N ALA A 302 27.15 -37.04 15.41
CA ALA A 302 28.24 -37.01 14.43
C ALA A 302 28.12 -38.18 13.44
N GLU A 303 27.87 -39.38 13.97
CA GLU A 303 27.83 -40.62 13.21
C GLU A 303 26.77 -41.55 13.81
N ALA A 304 26.07 -42.29 12.95
CA ALA A 304 25.16 -43.36 13.33
C ALA A 304 25.43 -44.64 12.54
N GLU A 305 25.39 -45.78 13.21
CA GLU A 305 25.49 -47.10 12.61
C GLU A 305 24.24 -47.91 12.97
N VAL A 306 23.57 -48.45 11.95
CA VAL A 306 22.35 -49.25 12.10
C VAL A 306 22.62 -50.69 11.66
N ARG A 307 22.37 -51.65 12.55
CA ARG A 307 22.45 -53.08 12.25
C ARG A 307 21.08 -53.72 12.44
N ILE A 308 20.63 -54.49 11.46
CA ILE A 308 19.35 -55.18 11.50
C ILE A 308 19.57 -56.68 11.34
N GLU A 309 19.14 -57.44 12.35
CA GLU A 309 19.25 -58.90 12.41
C GLU A 309 17.89 -59.50 12.78
N GLY A 310 17.17 -60.01 11.77
CA GLY A 310 15.83 -60.56 11.95
C GLY A 310 14.82 -59.50 12.37
N GLU A 311 14.37 -59.54 13.64
CA GLU A 311 13.43 -58.58 14.22
C GLU A 311 14.12 -57.58 15.16
N ARG A 312 15.45 -57.64 15.32
CA ARG A 312 16.18 -56.70 16.17
C ARG A 312 16.88 -55.63 15.34
N VAL A 313 16.76 -54.40 15.80
CA VAL A 313 17.45 -53.22 15.28
C VAL A 313 18.38 -52.72 16.37
N THR A 314 19.67 -52.67 16.07
CA THR A 314 20.68 -52.06 16.93
C THR A 314 21.14 -50.76 16.29
N VAL A 315 21.05 -49.66 17.04
CA VAL A 315 21.51 -48.34 16.61
C VAL A 315 22.62 -47.89 17.55
N ALA A 316 23.79 -47.58 17.00
CA ALA A 316 24.90 -46.95 17.73
C ALA A 316 25.10 -45.53 17.21
N GLN A 317 25.16 -44.54 18.10
CA GLN A 317 25.34 -43.13 17.75
C GLN A 317 26.47 -42.47 18.54
N ASN A 318 27.28 -41.67 17.86
CA ASN A 318 28.26 -40.79 18.48
C ASN A 318 27.64 -39.40 18.67
N ILE A 319 27.35 -39.02 19.91
CA ILE A 319 26.67 -37.77 20.29
C ILE A 319 27.69 -36.78 20.83
N HIS A 320 27.74 -35.59 20.24
CA HIS A 320 28.57 -34.47 20.71
C HIS A 320 27.66 -33.45 21.39
N ALA A 321 27.82 -33.25 22.70
CA ALA A 321 27.03 -32.33 23.51
C ALA A 321 27.90 -31.21 24.10
N ALA A 322 27.57 -29.96 23.77
CA ALA A 322 28.31 -28.76 24.21
C ALA A 322 28.04 -28.42 25.69
N VAL A 323 26.88 -28.80 26.20
CA VAL A 323 26.42 -28.66 27.59
C VAL A 323 25.61 -29.91 27.95
N ALA A 324 25.33 -30.12 29.24
CA ALA A 324 24.41 -31.17 29.65
C ALA A 324 23.01 -30.88 29.09
N THR A 325 22.51 -31.76 28.22
CA THR A 325 21.24 -31.54 27.51
C THR A 325 20.53 -32.86 27.24
N ALA A 326 19.22 -32.79 27.03
CA ALA A 326 18.44 -33.95 26.63
C ALA A 326 18.59 -34.18 25.12
N VAL A 327 18.79 -35.43 24.72
CA VAL A 327 18.91 -35.86 23.32
C VAL A 327 17.77 -36.82 23.01
N PRO A 328 17.01 -36.60 21.92
CA PRO A 328 15.94 -37.52 21.52
C PRO A 328 16.55 -38.79 20.92
N LEU A 329 15.98 -39.95 21.26
CA LEU A 329 16.38 -41.24 20.73
C LEU A 329 15.76 -41.45 19.35
N PRO A 330 16.45 -42.12 18.41
CA PRO A 330 15.83 -42.53 17.16
C PRO A 330 14.80 -43.65 17.42
N GLY A 331 13.77 -43.73 16.59
CA GLY A 331 12.76 -44.77 16.75
C GLY A 331 11.46 -44.50 16.02
N ASN A 332 10.56 -45.48 16.16
CA ASN A 332 9.16 -45.39 15.83
C ASN A 332 8.43 -46.15 16.95
N TYR A 333 8.09 -45.46 18.02
CA TYR A 333 7.66 -46.07 19.28
C TYR A 333 6.33 -46.84 19.19
N ALA A 334 5.63 -46.75 18.06
CA ALA A 334 4.46 -47.58 17.77
C ALA A 334 4.84 -48.97 17.21
N LEU A 335 5.97 -49.09 16.51
CA LEU A 335 6.40 -50.30 15.81
C LEU A 335 7.76 -50.85 16.30
N LEU A 336 8.49 -50.10 17.11
CA LEU A 336 9.78 -50.45 17.70
C LEU A 336 9.69 -50.40 19.22
N SER A 337 9.83 -51.55 19.88
CA SER A 337 9.90 -51.64 21.34
C SER A 337 11.35 -51.67 21.81
N LEU A 338 11.79 -50.68 22.59
CA LEU A 338 13.15 -50.60 23.14
C LEU A 338 13.43 -51.79 24.08
N GLU A 339 14.46 -52.58 23.80
CA GLU A 339 14.91 -53.73 24.62
C GLU A 339 16.05 -53.34 25.57
N SER A 340 17.02 -52.55 25.10
CA SER A 340 18.16 -52.10 25.90
C SER A 340 18.69 -50.74 25.44
N LEU A 341 19.26 -50.00 26.39
CA LEU A 341 19.86 -48.68 26.18
C LEU A 341 21.13 -48.58 27.02
N SER A 342 22.23 -48.15 26.42
CA SER A 342 23.48 -47.86 27.11
C SER A 342 24.12 -46.57 26.61
N LEU A 343 24.77 -45.85 27.54
CA LEU A 343 25.53 -44.64 27.26
C LEU A 343 26.96 -44.89 27.76
N ASP A 344 27.94 -44.78 26.85
CA ASP A 344 29.36 -45.08 27.11
C ASP A 344 29.59 -46.47 27.70
N GLY A 345 28.77 -47.44 27.29
CA GLY A 345 28.83 -48.83 27.77
C GLY A 345 28.15 -49.07 29.13
N VAL A 346 27.64 -48.02 29.79
CA VAL A 346 26.86 -48.14 31.03
C VAL A 346 25.38 -48.27 30.69
N ALA A 347 24.72 -49.31 31.20
CA ALA A 347 23.28 -49.51 31.00
C ALA A 347 22.48 -48.36 31.63
N VAL A 348 21.51 -47.84 30.88
CA VAL A 348 20.62 -46.75 31.32
C VAL A 348 19.20 -47.31 31.40
N GLU A 349 18.64 -47.37 32.60
CA GLU A 349 17.34 -48.01 32.82
C GLU A 349 16.14 -47.08 32.53
N GLN A 350 16.37 -45.78 32.32
CA GLN A 350 15.28 -44.81 32.17
C GLN A 350 15.55 -43.86 30.99
N ALA A 351 14.82 -44.06 29.89
CA ALA A 351 14.56 -43.01 28.92
C ALA A 351 13.27 -42.28 29.33
N VAL A 352 13.26 -40.94 29.25
CA VAL A 352 12.11 -40.13 29.64
C VAL A 352 11.24 -39.91 28.40
N SER A 353 10.00 -40.39 28.43
CA SER A 353 9.00 -40.01 27.43
C SER A 353 8.55 -38.58 27.71
N ARG A 354 8.64 -37.70 26.71
CA ARG A 354 8.10 -36.33 26.79
C ARG A 354 6.72 -36.26 26.11
N PRO A 355 5.98 -35.14 26.28
CA PRO A 355 4.66 -34.95 25.65
C PRO A 355 4.67 -34.99 24.12
N ASP A 356 5.85 -34.87 23.50
CA ASP A 356 6.09 -34.99 22.05
C ASP A 356 6.03 -36.44 21.54
N GLY A 357 5.87 -37.43 22.44
CA GLY A 357 5.82 -38.86 22.08
C GLY A 357 7.18 -39.47 21.75
N LEU A 358 8.27 -38.71 21.93
CA LEU A 358 9.63 -39.19 21.74
C LEU A 358 10.24 -39.64 23.08
N ALA A 359 11.16 -40.60 23.02
CA ALA A 359 11.98 -40.97 24.17
C ALA A 359 13.26 -40.13 24.18
N TRP A 360 13.62 -39.59 25.34
CA TRP A 360 14.78 -38.72 25.52
C TRP A 360 15.76 -39.33 26.53
N ILE A 361 17.05 -39.08 26.33
CA ILE A 361 18.13 -39.41 27.26
C ILE A 361 18.89 -38.13 27.67
N LEU A 362 19.29 -38.04 28.94
CA LEU A 362 20.18 -36.97 29.41
C LEU A 362 21.62 -37.31 29.03
N VAL A 363 22.27 -36.43 28.28
CA VAL A 363 23.68 -36.56 27.88
C VAL A 363 24.48 -35.43 28.54
N GLY A 364 25.61 -35.80 29.15
CA GLY A 364 26.54 -34.83 29.74
C GLY A 364 27.25 -33.99 28.68
N ARG A 365 28.02 -32.99 29.11
CA ARG A 365 28.91 -32.26 28.20
C ARG A 365 30.06 -33.17 27.77
N GLY A 366 30.25 -33.35 26.47
CA GLY A 366 31.32 -34.18 25.92
C GLY A 366 30.91 -34.95 24.66
N VAL A 367 31.73 -35.93 24.30
CA VAL A 367 31.43 -36.91 23.25
C VAL A 367 31.03 -38.21 23.92
N HIS A 368 29.88 -38.73 23.57
CA HIS A 368 29.28 -39.91 24.18
C HIS A 368 28.85 -40.91 23.11
N ARG A 369 29.00 -42.21 23.38
CA ARG A 369 28.52 -43.29 22.50
C ARG A 369 27.24 -43.87 23.08
N LEU A 370 26.13 -43.63 22.39
CA LEU A 370 24.84 -44.21 22.69
C LEU A 370 24.69 -45.52 21.92
N GLN A 371 24.25 -46.60 22.58
CA GLN A 371 23.84 -47.82 21.91
C GLN A 371 22.45 -48.22 22.38
N MET A 372 21.55 -48.45 21.43
CA MET A 372 20.20 -48.92 21.70
C MET A 372 19.89 -50.16 20.89
N THR A 373 19.12 -51.06 21.49
CA THR A 373 18.55 -52.21 20.81
C THR A 373 17.04 -52.14 20.93
N ALA A 374 16.33 -52.27 19.83
CA ALA A 374 14.88 -52.31 19.78
C ALA A 374 14.41 -53.52 18.97
N ARG A 375 13.23 -54.02 19.31
CA ARG A 375 12.54 -55.08 18.57
C ARG A 375 11.46 -54.48 17.67
N MET A 376 11.47 -54.89 16.41
CA MET A 376 10.44 -54.57 15.42
C MET A 376 9.19 -55.40 15.66
N ALA A 377 8.03 -54.76 15.52
CA ALA A 377 6.76 -55.45 15.36
C ALA A 377 6.78 -56.35 14.11
N ASN A 378 5.91 -57.36 14.05
CA ASN A 378 5.77 -58.22 12.88
C ASN A 378 5.04 -57.49 11.73
N VAL A 379 5.75 -56.57 11.08
CA VAL A 379 5.28 -55.74 9.96
C VAL A 379 6.16 -55.96 8.73
N ALA A 380 5.59 -55.65 7.56
CA ALA A 380 6.31 -55.71 6.29
C ALA A 380 7.28 -54.54 6.08
N SER A 381 7.04 -53.41 6.74
CA SER A 381 7.91 -52.23 6.69
C SER A 381 7.86 -51.44 7.99
N VAL A 382 8.97 -50.83 8.39
CA VAL A 382 9.05 -49.92 9.54
C VAL A 382 9.98 -48.76 9.20
N ASP A 383 9.61 -47.57 9.67
CA ASP A 383 10.45 -46.38 9.56
C ASP A 383 11.25 -46.21 10.85
N LEU A 384 12.55 -45.99 10.75
CA LEU A 384 13.41 -45.61 11.86
C LEU A 384 13.76 -44.13 11.73
N VAL A 385 13.11 -43.30 12.54
CA VAL A 385 13.22 -41.84 12.52
C VAL A 385 14.39 -41.40 13.37
N PHE A 386 15.17 -40.42 12.90
CA PHE A 386 16.29 -39.80 13.63
C PHE A 386 15.94 -38.33 13.91
N PRO A 387 15.41 -38.00 15.10
CA PRO A 387 15.04 -36.61 15.41
C PRO A 387 16.23 -35.64 15.39
N LEU A 388 17.43 -36.11 15.74
CA LEU A 388 18.69 -35.44 15.41
C LEU A 388 19.35 -36.16 14.24
N ASN A 389 19.40 -35.48 13.10
CA ASN A 389 19.95 -36.06 11.88
C ASN A 389 21.48 -36.28 12.02
N PRO A 390 22.00 -37.52 11.83
CA PRO A 390 23.44 -37.78 11.92
C PRO A 390 24.20 -37.10 10.77
N GLY A 391 25.44 -36.67 11.06
CA GLY A 391 26.34 -36.14 10.04
C GLY A 391 26.76 -37.19 9.00
N TRP A 392 26.92 -38.45 9.44
CA TRP A 392 27.16 -39.62 8.61
C TRP A 392 26.35 -40.81 9.13
N ILE A 393 25.78 -41.62 8.24
CA ILE A 393 25.06 -42.84 8.59
C ILE A 393 25.48 -44.01 7.71
N ASP A 394 25.66 -45.17 8.34
CA ASP A 394 25.79 -46.45 7.66
C ASP A 394 24.74 -47.43 8.18
N ALA A 395 24.25 -48.30 7.30
CA ALA A 395 23.26 -49.29 7.64
C ALA A 395 23.57 -50.64 6.99
N SER A 396 23.54 -51.68 7.80
CA SER A 396 23.65 -53.06 7.36
C SER A 396 22.43 -53.84 7.82
N ALA A 397 21.81 -54.55 6.87
CA ALA A 397 20.58 -55.26 7.13
C ALA A 397 20.60 -56.64 6.49
N ASN A 398 20.12 -57.64 7.23
CA ASN A 398 19.95 -59.00 6.72
C ASN A 398 18.45 -59.35 6.67
N GLY A 399 17.94 -59.68 5.49
CA GLY A 399 16.51 -59.94 5.25
C GLY A 399 15.62 -58.69 5.15
N TRP A 400 16.23 -57.50 5.13
CA TRP A 400 15.55 -56.22 4.97
C TRP A 400 16.28 -55.36 3.93
N ASP A 401 15.51 -54.68 3.09
CA ASP A 401 15.96 -53.61 2.21
C ASP A 401 15.94 -52.28 2.97
N VAL A 402 17.01 -51.50 2.84
CA VAL A 402 17.19 -50.23 3.54
C VAL A 402 17.22 -49.11 2.52
N SER A 403 16.31 -48.14 2.67
CA SER A 403 16.26 -46.95 1.84
C SER A 403 16.23 -45.67 2.69
N GLY A 404 16.60 -44.54 2.08
CA GLY A 404 16.70 -43.24 2.75
C GLY A 404 18.13 -42.73 2.94
N ILE A 405 19.15 -43.58 2.75
CA ILE A 405 20.56 -43.17 2.76
C ILE A 405 20.97 -42.68 1.37
N ASN A 406 21.61 -41.52 1.31
CA ASN A 406 22.20 -40.97 0.08
C ASN A 406 23.60 -40.43 0.40
N GLU A 407 24.64 -41.04 -0.18
CA GLU A 407 26.06 -40.69 0.06
C GLU A 407 26.42 -40.58 1.56
N GLY A 408 25.95 -41.54 2.37
CA GLY A 408 26.17 -41.55 3.82
C GLY A 408 25.41 -40.49 4.59
N ARG A 409 24.49 -39.75 3.96
CA ARG A 409 23.59 -38.79 4.61
C ARG A 409 22.16 -39.32 4.64
N LEU A 410 21.35 -38.76 5.52
CA LEU A 410 19.94 -39.12 5.71
C LEU A 410 19.05 -37.90 5.41
N PRO A 411 18.77 -37.56 4.13
CA PRO A 411 18.13 -36.29 3.75
C PRO A 411 16.75 -36.08 4.38
N THR A 412 15.99 -37.17 4.55
CA THR A 412 14.65 -37.14 5.16
C THR A 412 14.68 -37.24 6.68
N GLY A 413 15.83 -37.54 7.29
CA GLY A 413 15.93 -37.88 8.72
C GLY A 413 15.33 -39.23 9.09
N THR A 414 14.98 -40.08 8.11
CA THR A 414 14.31 -41.36 8.35
C THR A 414 14.91 -42.47 7.49
N LEU A 415 15.22 -43.62 8.10
CA LEU A 415 15.55 -44.86 7.41
C LEU A 415 14.29 -45.69 7.21
N ASN A 416 13.98 -46.02 5.96
CA ASN A 416 12.86 -46.88 5.61
C ASN A 416 13.35 -48.33 5.50
N LEU A 417 12.84 -49.20 6.37
CA LEU A 417 13.17 -50.62 6.40
C LEU A 417 12.01 -51.41 5.79
N THR A 418 12.27 -52.16 4.72
CA THR A 418 11.26 -53.01 4.06
C THR A 418 11.72 -54.45 4.06
N ARG A 419 10.88 -55.39 4.51
CA ARG A 419 11.24 -56.80 4.59
C ARG A 419 11.42 -57.37 3.19
N VAL A 420 12.54 -58.04 2.92
CA VAL A 420 12.76 -58.74 1.65
C VAL A 420 11.95 -60.03 1.69
N ILE A 421 10.99 -60.18 0.77
CA ILE A 421 10.14 -61.38 0.66
C ILE A 421 10.56 -62.16 -0.59
N ASP A 422 11.07 -63.38 -0.40
CA ASP A 422 11.24 -64.36 -1.48
C ASP A 422 9.95 -65.17 -1.65
N GLY A 423 9.09 -64.76 -2.60
CA GLY A 423 7.92 -65.52 -3.05
C GLY A 423 6.56 -65.14 -2.45
N ASP A 424 5.49 -65.56 -3.13
CA ASP A 424 4.10 -65.11 -3.00
C ASP A 424 3.35 -65.58 -1.71
N GLN A 425 4.06 -66.06 -0.68
CA GLN A 425 3.49 -66.78 0.47
C GLN A 425 3.76 -66.12 1.84
N GLY A 426 4.18 -64.84 1.89
CA GLY A 426 4.52 -64.16 3.15
C GLY A 426 3.58 -63.06 3.65
N LEU A 427 2.61 -62.60 2.83
CA LEU A 427 1.84 -61.37 3.11
C LEU A 427 0.59 -61.56 3.99
N ALA A 428 0.21 -62.79 4.32
CA ALA A 428 -1.08 -63.04 4.99
C ALA A 428 -1.08 -62.82 6.51
N ASP A 429 0.09 -62.85 7.18
CA ASP A 429 0.19 -62.78 8.66
C ASP A 429 0.90 -61.53 9.21
N ALA A 430 1.49 -60.69 8.34
CA ALA A 430 2.01 -59.39 8.75
C ALA A 430 0.89 -58.35 8.60
N GLY A 431 0.55 -57.62 9.67
CA GLY A 431 -0.42 -56.52 9.59
C GLY A 431 0.03 -55.50 8.55
N VAL A 432 -0.56 -55.53 7.36
CA VAL A 432 -0.17 -54.69 6.23
C VAL A 432 -0.65 -53.26 6.51
N ALA A 433 0.23 -52.40 7.01
CA ALA A 433 0.04 -50.97 6.87
C ALA A 433 0.08 -50.63 5.37
N GLN A 434 -1.09 -50.42 4.76
CA GLN A 434 -1.21 -50.16 3.33
C GLN A 434 -0.54 -48.81 3.00
N ARG A 435 0.69 -48.86 2.47
CA ARG A 435 1.38 -47.66 1.96
C ARG A 435 0.94 -47.37 0.52
N PHE A 436 0.34 -46.20 0.33
CA PHE A 436 0.13 -45.65 -1.01
C PHE A 436 1.46 -45.24 -1.62
N ALA A 437 1.64 -45.47 -2.92
CA ALA A 437 2.77 -44.91 -3.65
C ALA A 437 2.79 -43.38 -3.50
N PRO A 438 3.97 -42.74 -3.42
CA PRO A 438 4.06 -41.29 -3.31
C PRO A 438 3.31 -40.59 -4.44
N PHE A 439 2.42 -39.68 -4.05
CA PHE A 439 1.71 -38.82 -4.99
C PHE A 439 1.71 -37.38 -4.46
N VAL A 440 2.13 -36.45 -5.31
CA VAL A 440 2.30 -35.04 -4.93
C VAL A 440 1.58 -34.09 -5.86
N ARG A 441 1.28 -32.88 -5.38
CA ARG A 441 0.89 -31.75 -6.23
C ARG A 441 2.06 -30.80 -6.39
N VAL A 442 2.46 -30.52 -7.62
CA VAL A 442 3.56 -29.61 -7.94
C VAL A 442 2.99 -28.31 -8.51
N THR A 443 3.15 -27.22 -7.78
CA THR A 443 2.81 -25.88 -8.26
C THR A 443 4.07 -25.19 -8.76
N ARG A 444 4.16 -24.91 -10.06
CA ARG A 444 5.24 -24.11 -10.66
C ARG A 444 4.74 -22.69 -10.91
N HIS A 445 5.32 -21.72 -10.21
CA HIS A 445 5.05 -20.30 -10.45
C HIS A 445 6.19 -19.71 -11.30
N LEU A 446 5.91 -19.48 -12.58
CA LEU A 446 6.81 -18.84 -13.53
C LEU A 446 6.69 -17.32 -13.40
N ARG A 447 7.82 -16.68 -13.10
CA ARG A 447 7.90 -15.25 -12.82
C ARG A 447 8.80 -14.58 -13.85
N PHE A 448 8.18 -13.84 -14.76
CA PHE A 448 8.88 -13.09 -15.80
C PHE A 448 9.13 -11.66 -15.31
N ASP A 449 10.28 -11.44 -14.68
CA ASP A 449 10.76 -10.12 -14.28
C ASP A 449 12.11 -9.80 -14.97
N LEU A 450 12.93 -8.90 -14.42
CA LEU A 450 14.29 -8.67 -14.93
C LEU A 450 15.11 -9.96 -14.98
N ASP A 451 15.09 -10.72 -13.87
CA ASP A 451 15.59 -12.08 -13.80
C ASP A 451 14.39 -13.02 -13.81
N TRP A 452 14.36 -13.95 -14.77
CA TRP A 452 13.31 -14.95 -14.82
C TRP A 452 13.56 -16.01 -13.75
N SER A 453 12.52 -16.33 -12.98
CA SER A 453 12.59 -17.37 -11.96
C SER A 453 11.37 -18.27 -11.98
N VAL A 454 11.57 -19.48 -11.46
CA VAL A 454 10.51 -20.44 -11.20
C VAL A 454 10.55 -20.76 -9.71
N GLN A 455 9.43 -20.55 -9.05
CA GLN A 455 9.24 -21.03 -7.69
C GLN A 455 8.39 -22.29 -7.75
N THR A 456 8.96 -23.42 -7.32
CA THR A 456 8.29 -24.71 -7.33
C THR A 456 7.94 -25.12 -5.91
N THR A 457 6.66 -25.36 -5.66
CA THR A 457 6.15 -25.90 -4.40
C THR A 457 5.58 -27.28 -4.65
N VAL A 458 6.07 -28.27 -3.92
CA VAL A 458 5.66 -29.67 -4.02
C VAL A 458 4.93 -30.03 -2.73
N GLN A 459 3.64 -30.30 -2.83
CA GLN A 459 2.78 -30.64 -1.71
C GLN A 459 2.51 -32.14 -1.67
N ARG A 460 2.67 -32.74 -0.48
CA ARG A 460 2.32 -34.14 -0.20
C ARG A 460 0.81 -34.34 -0.31
N LEU A 461 0.38 -35.33 -1.09
CA LEU A 461 -1.00 -35.82 -1.09
C LEU A 461 -1.06 -37.26 -0.55
N ALA A 462 -0.11 -38.11 -0.91
CA ALA A 462 0.05 -39.45 -0.36
C ALA A 462 1.53 -39.85 -0.33
N PRO A 463 1.95 -40.72 0.61
CA PRO A 463 1.20 -41.13 1.80
C PRO A 463 1.07 -39.99 2.83
N GLU A 464 0.04 -40.03 3.69
CA GLU A 464 -0.18 -39.01 4.74
C GLU A 464 0.99 -38.95 5.74
N THR A 465 1.58 -40.10 6.06
CA THR A 465 2.69 -40.24 7.00
C THR A 465 3.86 -41.01 6.38
N GLY A 466 5.03 -40.95 7.03
CA GLY A 466 6.26 -41.60 6.57
C GLY A 466 7.09 -40.76 5.60
N ALA A 467 8.36 -41.11 5.50
CA ALA A 467 9.32 -40.43 4.65
C ALA A 467 9.38 -41.05 3.25
N PHE A 468 9.54 -40.22 2.22
CA PHE A 468 9.75 -40.68 0.84
C PHE A 468 10.61 -39.68 0.06
N SER A 469 11.03 -40.05 -1.16
CA SER A 469 11.66 -39.11 -2.10
C SER A 469 10.93 -39.17 -3.43
N ILE A 470 10.86 -38.05 -4.14
CA ILE A 470 10.28 -37.98 -5.49
C ILE A 470 11.24 -37.25 -6.43
N GLU A 471 11.33 -37.74 -7.67
CA GLU A 471 12.09 -37.09 -8.73
C GLU A 471 11.17 -36.24 -9.62
N LEU A 472 11.56 -35.00 -9.86
CA LEU A 472 10.84 -34.08 -10.75
C LEU A 472 11.73 -33.63 -11.90
N PRO A 473 11.23 -33.60 -13.15
CA PRO A 473 11.96 -32.96 -14.24
C PRO A 473 11.96 -31.44 -14.06
N LEU A 474 13.11 -30.83 -14.32
CA LEU A 474 13.25 -29.39 -14.45
C LEU A 474 12.77 -28.92 -15.83
N ILE A 475 12.34 -27.68 -15.91
CA ILE A 475 12.00 -27.01 -17.18
C ILE A 475 13.30 -26.79 -17.99
N ALA A 476 13.20 -26.81 -19.31
CA ALA A 476 14.35 -26.52 -20.18
C ALA A 476 14.94 -25.12 -19.86
N GLY A 477 16.24 -25.07 -19.57
CA GLY A 477 16.92 -23.82 -19.17
C GLY A 477 16.72 -23.42 -17.70
N GLU A 478 16.07 -24.26 -16.88
CA GLU A 478 15.93 -24.05 -15.43
C GLU A 478 17.20 -24.48 -14.69
N ARG A 479 17.66 -23.65 -13.75
CA ARG A 479 18.78 -23.94 -12.84
C ARG A 479 18.38 -23.65 -11.40
N VAL A 480 18.38 -24.70 -10.57
CA VAL A 480 18.03 -24.63 -9.15
C VAL A 480 19.05 -23.77 -8.39
N LEU A 481 18.56 -22.88 -7.52
CA LEU A 481 19.40 -21.97 -6.74
C LEU A 481 19.75 -22.50 -5.35
N SER A 482 18.99 -23.47 -4.83
CA SER A 482 19.24 -24.08 -3.52
C SER A 482 20.29 -25.18 -3.59
N ALA A 483 21.25 -25.14 -2.66
CA ALA A 483 22.34 -26.12 -2.58
C ALA A 483 21.91 -27.46 -1.95
N ASP A 484 20.70 -27.52 -1.39
CA ASP A 484 20.23 -28.65 -0.58
C ASP A 484 19.67 -29.82 -1.40
N PHE A 485 19.50 -29.64 -2.71
CA PHE A 485 18.92 -30.66 -3.60
C PHE A 485 19.91 -31.12 -4.65
N GLN A 486 19.94 -32.44 -4.86
CA GLN A 486 20.71 -33.05 -5.94
C GLN A 486 19.94 -32.93 -7.26
N VAL A 487 20.67 -32.51 -8.29
CA VAL A 487 20.15 -32.44 -9.66
C VAL A 487 21.02 -33.32 -10.55
N THR A 488 20.42 -34.35 -11.13
CA THR A 488 21.09 -35.32 -12.01
C THR A 488 20.28 -35.43 -13.29
N ASP A 489 20.92 -35.31 -14.46
CA ASP A 489 20.28 -35.43 -15.78
C ASP A 489 19.00 -34.58 -15.96
N GLY A 490 19.00 -33.35 -15.42
CA GLY A 490 17.87 -32.43 -15.50
C GLY A 490 16.67 -32.80 -14.62
N ARG A 491 16.85 -33.72 -13.67
CA ARG A 491 15.86 -34.09 -12.67
C ARG A 491 16.35 -33.72 -11.27
N ILE A 492 15.46 -33.16 -10.46
CA ILE A 492 15.72 -32.85 -9.06
C ILE A 492 15.11 -33.91 -8.15
N THR A 493 15.88 -34.39 -7.18
CA THR A 493 15.41 -35.34 -6.17
C THR A 493 15.01 -34.59 -4.91
N LEU A 494 13.73 -34.74 -4.53
CA LEU A 494 13.14 -34.02 -3.41
C LEU A 494 12.83 -34.97 -2.26
N PRO A 495 13.54 -34.86 -1.12
CA PRO A 495 13.26 -35.65 0.07
C PRO A 495 12.08 -35.07 0.85
N PHE A 496 11.12 -35.91 1.21
CA PHE A 496 10.03 -35.62 2.12
C PHE A 496 10.26 -36.35 3.45
N SER A 497 10.60 -35.58 4.50
CA SER A 497 10.65 -36.07 5.87
C SER A 497 9.29 -36.49 6.41
N GLU A 498 9.27 -37.26 7.49
CA GLU A 498 8.05 -37.57 8.22
C GLU A 498 7.36 -36.28 8.70
N GLY A 499 6.05 -36.18 8.49
CA GLY A 499 5.25 -35.01 8.84
C GLY A 499 5.43 -33.79 7.91
N ALA A 500 6.39 -33.80 6.98
CA ALA A 500 6.56 -32.71 6.01
C ALA A 500 5.41 -32.69 5.00
N SER A 501 4.60 -31.63 5.02
CA SER A 501 3.45 -31.47 4.13
C SER A 501 3.82 -30.87 2.76
N ALA A 502 4.94 -30.15 2.67
CA ALA A 502 5.43 -29.59 1.42
C ALA A 502 6.95 -29.37 1.44
N VAL A 503 7.56 -29.36 0.25
CA VAL A 503 8.93 -28.95 -0.03
C VAL A 503 8.90 -27.88 -1.11
N TRP A 504 9.75 -26.87 -1.04
CA TRP A 504 9.81 -25.82 -2.05
C TRP A 504 11.25 -25.49 -2.41
N PHE A 505 11.45 -25.01 -3.63
CA PHE A 505 12.73 -24.50 -4.11
C PHE A 505 12.53 -23.37 -5.12
N GLU A 506 13.56 -22.55 -5.29
CA GLU A 506 13.60 -21.49 -6.31
C GLU A 506 14.68 -21.79 -7.33
N SER A 507 14.35 -21.54 -8.59
CA SER A 507 15.23 -21.73 -9.73
C SER A 507 15.31 -20.45 -10.55
N ARG A 508 16.46 -20.21 -11.18
CA ARG A 508 16.58 -19.25 -12.28
C ARG A 508 16.16 -19.94 -13.58
N LEU A 509 15.43 -19.24 -14.44
CA LEU A 509 15.08 -19.69 -15.77
C LEU A 509 15.83 -18.87 -16.81
N ASP A 510 16.40 -19.53 -17.82
CA ASP A 510 17.04 -18.84 -18.94
C ASP A 510 15.99 -18.05 -19.75
N THR A 511 16.39 -16.88 -20.27
CA THR A 511 15.49 -16.01 -21.05
C THR A 511 15.35 -16.51 -22.47
N VAL A 512 14.13 -16.92 -22.85
CA VAL A 512 13.82 -17.48 -24.17
C VAL A 512 12.54 -16.86 -24.75
N PRO A 513 12.42 -16.66 -26.07
CA PRO A 513 11.23 -16.01 -26.66
C PRO A 513 9.95 -16.85 -26.54
N SER A 514 10.08 -18.17 -26.40
CA SER A 514 8.97 -19.09 -26.20
C SER A 514 9.40 -20.22 -25.27
N LEU A 515 8.48 -20.60 -24.38
CA LEU A 515 8.63 -21.70 -23.44
C LEU A 515 7.48 -22.68 -23.63
N GLU A 516 7.79 -23.97 -23.70
CA GLU A 516 6.79 -25.04 -23.71
C GLU A 516 6.82 -25.81 -22.40
N LEU A 517 5.64 -26.04 -21.81
CA LEU A 517 5.46 -26.89 -20.63
C LEU A 517 4.56 -28.06 -21.00
N ASP A 518 5.07 -29.28 -20.81
CA ASP A 518 4.35 -30.53 -21.04
C ASP A 518 3.74 -31.05 -19.73
N ALA A 519 2.46 -31.42 -19.79
CA ALA A 519 1.76 -31.99 -18.65
C ALA A 519 2.29 -33.41 -18.33
N PRO A 520 2.54 -33.74 -17.04
CA PRO A 520 2.97 -35.08 -16.67
C PRO A 520 1.84 -36.10 -16.78
N GLU A 521 2.22 -37.38 -16.82
CA GLU A 521 1.29 -38.46 -16.50
C GLU A 521 0.90 -38.40 -15.01
N LEU A 522 -0.38 -38.61 -14.70
CA LEU A 522 -0.93 -38.54 -13.33
C LEU A 522 -0.63 -39.80 -12.49
N THR A 523 0.57 -40.35 -12.60
CA THR A 523 1.00 -41.56 -11.86
C THR A 523 1.63 -41.24 -10.52
N GLN A 524 2.46 -40.18 -10.47
CA GLN A 524 3.21 -39.77 -9.28
C GLN A 524 3.00 -38.29 -8.91
N ARG A 525 2.49 -37.47 -9.85
CA ARG A 525 2.22 -36.07 -9.57
C ARG A 525 1.10 -35.48 -10.41
N ALA A 526 0.43 -34.48 -9.87
CA ALA A 526 -0.36 -33.51 -10.62
C ALA A 526 0.37 -32.16 -10.62
N GLU A 527 0.25 -31.39 -11.69
CA GLU A 527 0.90 -30.08 -11.81
C GLU A 527 -0.12 -28.94 -11.83
N VAL A 528 0.28 -27.78 -11.31
CA VAL A 528 -0.43 -26.50 -11.43
C VAL A 528 0.59 -25.48 -11.93
N TRP A 529 0.27 -24.76 -13.00
CA TRP A 529 1.16 -23.75 -13.56
C TRP A 529 0.58 -22.36 -13.35
N GLN A 530 1.36 -21.50 -12.71
CA GLN A 530 1.01 -20.12 -12.42
C GLN A 530 1.98 -19.20 -13.14
N VAL A 531 1.47 -18.15 -13.78
CA VAL A 531 2.30 -17.22 -14.56
C VAL A 531 2.09 -15.81 -14.04
N SER A 532 3.19 -15.12 -13.74
CA SER A 532 3.22 -13.69 -13.46
C SER A 532 4.30 -12.99 -14.30
N ALA A 533 4.05 -11.75 -14.68
CA ALA A 533 4.98 -10.96 -15.49
C ALA A 533 4.99 -9.50 -15.07
N SER A 534 6.17 -8.88 -15.05
CA SER A 534 6.30 -7.45 -14.77
C SER A 534 5.90 -6.64 -16.00
N PRO A 535 5.57 -5.33 -15.87
CA PRO A 535 5.17 -4.50 -17.01
C PRO A 535 6.21 -4.41 -18.13
N THR A 536 7.46 -4.82 -17.84
CA THR A 536 8.56 -4.96 -18.81
C THR A 536 8.28 -6.01 -19.88
N TRP A 537 7.43 -7.00 -19.59
CA TRP A 537 7.18 -8.16 -20.44
C TRP A 537 5.70 -8.27 -20.82
N ASN A 538 5.46 -8.56 -22.09
CA ASN A 538 4.17 -9.01 -22.59
C ASN A 538 4.19 -10.54 -22.69
N VAL A 539 3.20 -11.19 -22.07
CA VAL A 539 3.08 -12.64 -22.03
C VAL A 539 1.79 -13.08 -22.72
N LEU A 540 1.94 -13.90 -23.75
CA LEU A 540 0.86 -14.55 -24.46
C LEU A 540 0.91 -16.05 -24.19
N VAL A 541 -0.24 -16.64 -23.88
CA VAL A 541 -0.39 -18.05 -23.54
C VAL A 541 -1.32 -18.74 -24.53
N GLY A 542 -1.02 -19.99 -24.88
CA GLY A 542 -1.83 -20.80 -25.79
C GLY A 542 -1.67 -22.31 -25.56
N GLY A 543 -2.56 -23.09 -26.17
CA GLY A 543 -2.54 -24.56 -26.10
C GLY A 543 -3.39 -25.17 -24.98
N LEU A 544 -3.61 -24.44 -23.88
CA LEU A 544 -4.36 -24.91 -22.71
C LEU A 544 -5.32 -23.82 -22.19
N PRO A 545 -6.59 -24.12 -21.88
CA PRO A 545 -7.50 -23.15 -21.27
C PRO A 545 -7.09 -22.87 -19.81
N GLY A 546 -7.00 -21.58 -19.46
CA GLY A 546 -6.73 -21.14 -18.09
C GLY A 546 -7.97 -21.13 -17.22
N VAL A 547 -7.77 -21.17 -15.91
CA VAL A 547 -8.79 -20.88 -14.90
C VAL A 547 -8.59 -19.47 -14.34
N HIS A 548 -9.60 -18.94 -13.66
CA HIS A 548 -9.42 -17.69 -12.93
C HIS A 548 -8.36 -17.88 -11.83
N PRO A 549 -7.28 -17.07 -11.82
CA PRO A 549 -6.24 -17.21 -10.81
C PRO A 549 -6.79 -16.95 -9.41
N THR A 550 -6.30 -17.74 -8.45
CA THR A 550 -6.73 -17.59 -7.04
C THR A 550 -6.13 -16.33 -6.40
N ASP A 551 -4.95 -15.91 -6.85
CA ASP A 551 -4.26 -14.70 -6.39
C ASP A 551 -4.24 -13.64 -7.50
N SER A 552 -4.67 -12.42 -7.15
CA SER A 552 -4.64 -11.25 -8.03
C SER A 552 -3.25 -10.86 -8.55
N SER A 553 -2.18 -11.34 -7.92
CA SER A 553 -0.80 -11.13 -8.39
C SER A 553 -0.43 -11.97 -9.62
N GLN A 554 -1.22 -13.01 -9.92
CA GLN A 554 -1.01 -13.93 -11.02
C GLN A 554 -1.81 -13.50 -12.25
N LEU A 555 -1.18 -13.58 -13.42
CA LEU A 555 -1.84 -13.29 -14.70
C LEU A 555 -2.66 -14.49 -15.18
N PHE A 556 -2.11 -15.70 -15.05
CA PHE A 556 -2.72 -16.93 -15.51
C PHE A 556 -2.49 -18.08 -14.53
N GLU A 557 -3.47 -18.97 -14.40
CA GLU A 557 -3.40 -20.21 -13.63
C GLU A 557 -3.95 -21.37 -14.49
N PHE A 558 -3.26 -22.52 -14.46
CA PHE A 558 -3.58 -23.69 -15.26
C PHE A 558 -3.49 -24.98 -14.45
N HIS A 559 -4.42 -25.91 -14.71
CA HIS A 559 -4.48 -27.25 -14.12
C HIS A 559 -4.44 -28.30 -15.24
N PRO A 560 -3.26 -28.55 -15.85
CA PRO A 560 -3.13 -29.40 -17.03
C PRO A 560 -3.45 -30.88 -16.77
N LEU A 561 -4.04 -31.53 -17.76
CA LEU A 561 -4.24 -32.98 -17.85
C LEU A 561 -3.16 -33.65 -18.72
N PRO A 562 -2.94 -34.97 -18.59
CA PRO A 562 -1.94 -35.68 -19.41
C PRO A 562 -2.11 -35.41 -20.90
N LYS A 563 -0.97 -35.22 -21.60
CA LYS A 563 -0.85 -34.88 -23.03
C LYS A 563 -1.24 -33.45 -23.41
N GLU A 564 -1.66 -32.62 -22.46
CA GLU A 564 -1.83 -31.19 -22.72
C GLU A 564 -0.50 -30.44 -22.65
N ARG A 565 -0.42 -29.32 -23.35
CA ARG A 565 0.78 -28.48 -23.45
C ARG A 565 0.40 -27.02 -23.32
N LEU A 566 1.17 -26.28 -22.52
CA LEU A 566 1.12 -24.82 -22.47
C LEU A 566 2.28 -24.24 -23.28
N ASN A 567 1.96 -23.36 -24.22
CA ASN A 567 2.94 -22.53 -24.92
C ASN A 567 2.87 -21.11 -24.34
N VAL A 568 4.00 -20.62 -23.84
CA VAL A 568 4.15 -19.28 -23.29
C VAL A 568 5.09 -18.49 -24.19
N GLN A 569 4.59 -17.45 -24.84
CA GLN A 569 5.38 -16.50 -25.60
C GLN A 569 5.62 -15.26 -24.76
N VAL A 570 6.89 -14.89 -24.58
CA VAL A 570 7.27 -13.74 -23.77
C VAL A 570 8.06 -12.78 -24.64
N THR A 571 7.55 -11.55 -24.76
CA THR A 571 8.15 -10.52 -25.61
C THR A 571 8.33 -9.24 -24.80
N ARG A 572 9.43 -8.53 -25.04
CA ARG A 572 9.61 -7.17 -24.52
C ARG A 572 8.86 -6.23 -25.47
N PRO A 573 7.89 -5.42 -25.00
CA PRO A 573 7.22 -4.44 -25.85
C PRO A 573 8.22 -3.45 -26.46
N GLU A 574 8.01 -3.08 -27.72
CA GLU A 574 8.84 -2.08 -28.38
C GLU A 574 8.52 -0.68 -27.84
N ALA A 575 9.56 0.10 -27.55
CA ALA A 575 9.39 1.46 -27.07
C ALA A 575 8.98 2.40 -28.21
N VAL A 576 7.88 3.13 -28.03
CA VAL A 576 7.44 4.17 -28.97
C VAL A 576 8.16 5.49 -28.63
N PRO A 577 8.79 6.18 -29.60
CA PRO A 577 9.46 7.45 -29.34
C PRO A 577 8.47 8.55 -28.92
N GLY A 578 8.79 9.29 -27.85
CA GLY A 578 7.95 10.36 -27.32
C GLY A 578 8.76 11.43 -26.57
N GLY A 579 8.12 12.57 -26.28
CA GLY A 579 8.75 13.65 -25.51
C GLY A 579 9.14 13.21 -24.10
N THR A 580 10.39 13.50 -23.71
CA THR A 580 10.99 13.13 -22.41
C THR A 580 10.95 14.26 -21.38
N ILE A 581 10.45 15.44 -21.79
CA ILE A 581 10.31 16.64 -20.97
C ILE A 581 8.94 17.23 -21.27
N ALA A 582 8.16 17.48 -20.22
CA ALA A 582 6.92 18.25 -20.27
C ALA A 582 7.07 19.49 -19.40
N PHE A 583 6.61 20.65 -19.90
CA PHE A 583 6.54 21.88 -19.11
C PHE A 583 5.11 22.08 -18.65
N ASP A 584 4.82 21.77 -17.40
CA ASP A 584 3.45 21.82 -16.85
C ASP A 584 3.00 23.25 -16.53
N GLN A 585 3.96 24.15 -16.26
CA GLN A 585 3.67 25.57 -16.01
C GLN A 585 4.72 26.48 -16.64
N VAL A 586 4.23 27.50 -17.36
CA VAL A 586 5.05 28.56 -17.95
C VAL A 586 4.43 29.90 -17.56
N THR A 587 5.14 30.67 -16.73
CA THR A 587 4.71 32.00 -16.30
C THR A 587 5.74 33.02 -16.78
N LEU A 588 5.33 33.97 -17.60
CA LEU A 588 6.17 35.10 -18.02
C LEU A 588 5.58 36.39 -17.44
N GLN A 589 6.29 37.03 -16.51
CA GLN A 589 5.94 38.35 -16.01
C GLN A 589 6.81 39.39 -16.70
N SER A 590 6.19 40.44 -17.25
CA SER A 590 6.91 41.54 -17.90
C SER A 590 6.64 42.85 -17.17
N ARG A 591 7.70 43.60 -16.83
CA ARG A 591 7.63 44.90 -16.17
C ARG A 591 8.17 45.96 -17.12
N PHE A 592 7.30 46.86 -17.56
CA PHE A 592 7.63 47.91 -18.50
C PHE A 592 8.05 49.19 -17.75
N ALA A 593 9.30 49.59 -17.88
CA ALA A 593 9.82 50.86 -17.38
C ALA A 593 10.08 51.86 -18.52
N LYS A 594 10.40 53.11 -18.20
CA LYS A 594 10.62 54.17 -19.20
C LYS A 594 11.75 53.88 -20.20
N ARG A 595 12.70 52.99 -19.88
CA ARG A 595 13.92 52.72 -20.67
C ARG A 595 14.30 51.24 -20.76
N SER A 596 13.56 50.37 -20.09
CA SER A 596 13.85 48.93 -20.03
C SER A 596 12.55 48.16 -19.87
N VAL A 597 12.54 46.94 -20.38
CA VAL A 597 11.52 45.96 -20.07
C VAL A 597 12.22 44.82 -19.35
N GLU A 598 11.78 44.50 -18.14
CA GLU A 598 12.27 43.34 -17.40
C GLU A 598 11.30 42.18 -17.60
N HIS A 599 11.85 40.99 -17.84
CA HIS A 599 11.11 39.75 -18.03
C HIS A 599 11.56 38.73 -16.98
N ASP A 600 10.61 38.24 -16.18
CA ASP A 600 10.79 37.12 -15.28
C ASP A 600 10.04 35.91 -15.84
N LEU A 601 10.76 34.90 -16.32
CA LEU A 601 10.21 33.63 -16.79
C LEU A 601 10.37 32.58 -15.68
N SER A 602 9.27 31.96 -15.29
CA SER A 602 9.24 30.78 -14.41
C SER A 602 8.71 29.59 -15.19
N LEU A 603 9.46 28.49 -15.19
CA LEU A 603 9.10 27.22 -15.81
C LEU A 603 9.05 26.15 -14.74
N GLN A 604 8.04 25.29 -14.78
CA GLN A 604 8.03 24.02 -14.06
C GLN A 604 8.06 22.88 -15.06
N TRP A 605 8.92 21.89 -14.82
CA TRP A 605 9.07 20.74 -15.72
C TRP A 605 8.85 19.42 -14.98
N ARG A 606 8.42 18.42 -15.74
CA ARG A 606 8.57 16.99 -15.46
C ARG A 606 9.44 16.37 -16.54
N ALA A 607 10.46 15.63 -16.14
CA ALA A 607 11.42 14.99 -17.04
C ALA A 607 11.63 13.53 -16.63
N THR A 608 11.59 12.61 -17.59
CA THR A 608 11.92 11.18 -17.35
C THR A 608 13.38 10.89 -17.64
N GLN A 609 14.04 11.79 -18.36
CA GLN A 609 15.44 11.71 -18.71
C GLN A 609 16.12 13.06 -18.47
N GLY A 610 17.34 13.02 -17.96
CA GLY A 610 18.18 14.21 -17.82
C GLY A 610 18.78 14.63 -19.16
N GLY A 611 19.09 15.91 -19.32
CA GLY A 611 19.67 16.44 -20.55
C GLY A 611 19.84 17.95 -20.54
N GLN A 612 19.99 18.53 -21.73
CA GLN A 612 20.00 19.98 -21.91
C GLN A 612 18.80 20.41 -22.76
N HIS A 613 18.06 21.42 -22.27
CA HIS A 613 16.99 22.06 -23.01
C HIS A 613 17.40 23.48 -23.41
N GLY A 614 17.28 23.82 -24.70
CA GLY A 614 17.66 25.14 -25.21
C GLY A 614 16.46 26.06 -25.34
N ILE A 615 16.47 27.20 -24.64
CA ILE A 615 15.49 28.29 -24.84
C ILE A 615 16.07 29.32 -25.79
N VAL A 616 15.35 29.64 -26.86
CA VAL A 616 15.73 30.70 -27.79
C VAL A 616 15.29 32.06 -27.23
N LEU A 617 16.26 32.93 -26.97
CA LEU A 617 16.04 34.28 -26.46
C LEU A 617 15.85 35.29 -27.61
N PRO A 618 15.04 36.37 -27.41
CA PRO A 618 14.94 37.49 -28.34
C PRO A 618 16.29 38.18 -28.60
N GLU A 619 16.43 38.88 -29.74
CA GLU A 619 17.72 39.46 -30.18
C GLU A 619 18.33 40.49 -29.23
N GLN A 620 17.50 41.21 -28.47
CA GLN A 620 17.94 42.26 -27.54
C GLN A 620 17.82 41.84 -26.07
N ALA A 621 17.60 40.56 -25.80
CA ALA A 621 17.44 40.06 -24.44
C ALA A 621 18.81 39.82 -23.78
N GLU A 622 19.05 40.51 -22.66
CA GLU A 622 20.18 40.27 -21.78
C GLU A 622 19.75 39.38 -20.62
N VAL A 623 20.53 38.33 -20.34
CA VAL A 623 20.29 37.41 -19.22
C VAL A 623 20.89 38.01 -17.95
N LEU A 624 20.04 38.34 -16.98
CA LEU A 624 20.48 38.88 -15.69
C LEU A 624 20.79 37.77 -14.69
N SER A 625 19.88 36.80 -14.55
CA SER A 625 20.09 35.64 -13.68
C SER A 625 19.32 34.42 -14.17
N VAL A 626 19.89 33.24 -13.92
CA VAL A 626 19.22 31.96 -14.11
C VAL A 626 19.33 31.16 -12.83
N THR A 627 18.21 30.68 -12.32
CA THR A 627 18.12 29.81 -11.16
C THR A 627 17.45 28.51 -11.58
N VAL A 628 18.08 27.38 -11.27
CA VAL A 628 17.54 26.04 -11.52
C VAL A 628 17.38 25.35 -10.16
N ASN A 629 16.18 24.90 -9.83
CA ASN A 629 15.84 24.28 -8.55
C ASN A 629 16.31 25.10 -7.32
N GLY A 630 16.22 26.42 -7.41
CA GLY A 630 16.66 27.34 -6.34
C GLY A 630 18.16 27.64 -6.33
N GLN A 631 18.98 26.98 -7.15
CA GLN A 631 20.42 27.24 -7.27
C GLN A 631 20.73 28.23 -8.40
N LEU A 632 21.46 29.29 -8.11
CA LEU A 632 21.90 30.27 -9.10
C LEU A 632 22.97 29.64 -10.01
N LEU A 633 22.74 29.66 -11.32
CA LEU A 633 23.68 29.17 -12.33
C LEU A 633 24.12 30.30 -13.25
N ASN A 634 25.44 30.41 -13.45
CA ASN A 634 26.03 31.35 -14.41
C ASN A 634 26.00 30.79 -15.82
N LEU A 635 24.83 30.80 -16.44
CA LEU A 635 24.62 30.34 -17.81
C LEU A 635 24.69 31.53 -18.79
N ARG A 636 25.51 31.41 -19.83
CA ARG A 636 25.61 32.40 -20.90
C ARG A 636 24.90 31.89 -22.16
N PRO A 637 24.09 32.72 -22.84
CA PRO A 637 23.47 32.31 -24.09
C PRO A 637 24.52 32.23 -25.21
N GLU A 638 24.49 31.16 -25.98
CA GLU A 638 25.32 31.00 -27.19
C GLU A 638 24.42 31.09 -28.42
N LYS A 639 24.71 31.99 -29.36
CA LYS A 639 23.88 32.21 -30.57
C LYS A 639 22.39 32.40 -30.24
N ARG A 640 22.10 33.14 -29.15
CA ARG A 640 20.75 33.38 -28.57
C ARG A 640 20.08 32.15 -27.94
N VAL A 641 20.76 31.02 -27.78
CA VAL A 641 20.21 29.84 -27.12
C VAL A 641 20.75 29.75 -25.71
N LEU A 642 19.86 29.83 -24.73
CA LEU A 642 20.16 29.56 -23.33
C LEU A 642 19.97 28.06 -23.07
N ARG A 643 21.07 27.33 -22.86
CA ARG A 643 21.06 25.90 -22.58
C ARG A 643 20.86 25.67 -21.08
N LEU A 644 19.78 24.99 -20.72
CA LEU A 644 19.37 24.74 -19.35
C LEU A 644 19.58 23.26 -19.02
N PRO A 645 20.27 22.93 -17.91
CA PRO A 645 20.37 21.56 -17.44
C PRO A 645 19.01 21.11 -16.88
N ILE A 646 18.52 19.97 -17.37
CA ILE A 646 17.28 19.33 -16.91
C ILE A 646 17.65 18.02 -16.22
N THR A 647 17.15 17.82 -15.01
CA THR A 647 17.31 16.57 -14.24
C THR A 647 16.04 15.74 -14.32
N PRO A 648 16.13 14.39 -14.25
CA PRO A 648 14.96 13.53 -14.10
C PRO A 648 14.13 13.91 -12.86
N GLY A 649 12.82 13.73 -12.93
CA GLY A 649 11.85 14.12 -11.91
C GLY A 649 11.19 15.47 -12.21
N THR A 650 10.77 16.16 -11.16
CA THR A 650 10.20 17.52 -11.23
C THR A 650 11.28 18.57 -10.97
N GLY A 651 11.12 19.75 -11.55
CA GLY A 651 11.98 20.88 -11.23
C GLY A 651 11.44 22.23 -11.67
N SER A 652 12.14 23.29 -11.29
CA SER A 652 11.77 24.67 -11.61
C SER A 652 12.93 25.51 -12.10
N ILE A 653 12.69 26.33 -13.13
CA ILE A 653 13.65 27.30 -13.66
C ILE A 653 13.07 28.68 -13.47
N ARG A 654 13.88 29.61 -12.97
CA ARG A 654 13.60 31.03 -13.00
C ARG A 654 14.68 31.73 -13.80
N TRP A 655 14.29 32.40 -14.86
CA TRP A 655 15.14 33.29 -15.63
C TRP A 655 14.65 34.72 -15.45
N SER A 656 15.57 35.63 -15.16
CA SER A 656 15.32 37.07 -15.24
C SER A 656 16.20 37.67 -16.33
N GLY A 657 15.59 38.52 -17.15
CA GLY A 657 16.28 39.21 -18.24
C GLY A 657 15.75 40.61 -18.45
N ALA A 658 16.59 41.46 -19.03
CA ALA A 658 16.19 42.80 -19.43
C ALA A 658 16.30 42.94 -20.95
N MET A 659 15.38 43.71 -21.52
CA MET A 659 15.42 44.13 -22.91
C MET A 659 15.55 45.65 -22.97
N SER A 660 16.55 46.13 -23.70
CA SER A 660 16.73 47.55 -23.97
C SER A 660 15.88 47.92 -25.18
N GLU A 661 14.66 48.41 -24.96
CA GLU A 661 13.80 48.84 -26.07
C GLU A 661 13.83 50.36 -26.24
N LYS A 662 14.25 50.81 -27.43
CA LYS A 662 13.75 52.07 -28.02
C LYS A 662 12.25 51.86 -28.32
N VAL A 663 11.41 52.23 -27.36
CA VAL A 663 9.94 52.18 -27.38
C VAL A 663 9.32 52.26 -28.80
N PRO A 664 8.77 51.17 -29.36
CA PRO A 664 7.67 51.31 -30.30
C PRO A 664 6.42 51.60 -29.46
N ARG A 665 5.78 52.75 -29.70
CA ARG A 665 4.48 53.09 -29.11
C ARG A 665 3.49 51.98 -29.46
N CYS A 666 3.15 51.11 -28.51
CA CYS A 666 2.00 50.23 -28.61
C CYS A 666 0.72 51.08 -28.64
N VAL A 667 0.28 51.46 -29.84
CA VAL A 667 -1.08 51.94 -30.08
C VAL A 667 -1.96 50.70 -30.15
N TRP A 668 -2.73 50.44 -29.10
CA TRP A 668 -3.80 49.46 -29.11
C TRP A 668 -4.91 49.93 -30.05
N LEU A 669 -4.95 49.38 -31.26
CA LEU A 669 -6.13 49.44 -32.12
C LEU A 669 -6.92 48.14 -31.93
N PRO A 670 -8.20 48.20 -31.51
CA PRO A 670 -9.01 47.00 -31.33
C PRO A 670 -9.33 46.41 -32.70
N ARG A 671 -8.65 45.33 -33.10
CA ARG A 671 -9.12 44.48 -34.20
C ARG A 671 -10.21 43.55 -33.67
N LYS A 672 -11.40 43.68 -34.26
CA LYS A 672 -12.51 42.75 -34.17
C LYS A 672 -12.02 41.33 -34.49
N TRP A 673 -12.33 40.38 -33.62
CA TRP A 673 -12.27 38.95 -33.91
C TRP A 673 -13.54 38.58 -34.69
N THR A 674 -13.39 38.05 -35.90
CA THR A 674 -14.39 37.22 -36.59
C THR A 674 -14.13 35.78 -36.27
#